data_AF-A0A820A1N8-F1
#
_entry.id   AF-A0A820A1N8-F1
#
_cell.length_a   1.000
_cell.length_b   1.000
_cell.length_c   1.000
_cell.angle_alpha   90.00
_cell.angle_beta   90.00
_cell.angle_gamma   90.00
#
_symmetry.space_group_name_H-M   'P 1'
#
loop_
_entity.id
_entity.type
_entity.pdbx_description
1 polymer ?
#
loop_
_entity_poly.entity_id
_entity_poly.type
_entity_poly.pdbx_seq_one_letter_code
_entity_poly.pdbx_strand_id
1 'polypeptide(L)'
;MNNTKTTQWYKLHINEGIASFAQERIFLDEQVRFSSDIAIYNELFTLQIAQGSLSLNRLLQAFRFVLNKHKVLRTSLMFNNDNSSLKQCITDLHKTFTITMNQTFENENELQDIIYQTTINPTLFDLSTGHVFHAEIVRHQTSLIENENSNNEYITNSDVLLIAFHHAAFDRASSSIFFNDLCLAYNTNAISIEDDDKSLQYIDYSIHERLIDMTTSREFWYSQLEEYNLESRLLLPVDRHRLSNDHRSSSASVTQISFDNEISQSFLDCASTHHVTPFQLGLSILYAFIFKLTHGENDLCISCLNANRYKPELQNIMGMFISTLPYRARLDSHCSFDELVEYVREKCLSILEHSHYPLQHILANLHVNQSNISFLETVYDFITISSQSDELSLDGASFKQMSFERSSEVAKFDFMLTFIYNPVMEHNRLSFHLTCSRDLFDESTVRNIGRRLEYCFQQIFASNENINQIGTCFTSLSKFNLILPEETEELEDIIFCRQSHITNEAPASFSQALLCHNECIDFTPHISQVPIYNMPFVYHFHPHHTLSVQRLCHALQLIVTKHEALRTSLVFHTENNRLMQQIINNSQNINTLFTFIESIYATHEQLNDIIHEEKYNLQLFDLTQGLVFRCHLVYYKQISSNHFLSEKDIIIFNLHHALFDFPSMNIFLHDLNQAYTTGQLSYDNNTNLRYLDYAVIEQQMSMTGASLFWLDTLHNCKLDQPLSLPFDRYRLSNEHRTGRGTSVSFDFGLDLSHEFLLHASSNNISLEHLTFAIYFIFLFKITNGQTDLCISINIDNNRYRDELKSIIGLFENVVPLRCQLDPHWCSHQLLEHVQEITTNSMKYSYFPLQCILDQHSHISKHAFLDTSLEFISCKNNNTVMIGDSQLILGSFLFNDNEVEILSASDFSLSIYHDLNMDQVSCKINASLDLFNRKTVENISQRFHSILHQLSTAMIDNQINKSMYELSLTLSNEQYLTQSLNNTQIAFPSVPTCIHHEFAYQVMKHPQKLAVELDEQSLTYCELLYYVQVLSFTLLNEYHVYPGEVVIGIMGIEMAGGVYCPLSPRDPQHRLHALTQQTQSRLVLVHHLTKTKFDDDIISLDIDSILNINDIDKKGLSSVIVKDEEIAYTIFTSGSTGTPKAVQVRHKNFIGCI
;
A
#
# COMPACT_ATOMS: atom_id res chain seq x y z
N MET A 1 -52.53 -12.33 19.70
CA MET A 1 -52.01 -13.24 20.74
C MET A 1 -52.80 -14.55 20.72
N ASN A 2 -52.27 -15.56 20.02
CA ASN A 2 -52.31 -16.95 20.46
C ASN A 2 -51.08 -17.65 19.88
N ASN A 3 -50.40 -18.38 20.74
CA ASN A 3 -49.02 -18.80 20.63
C ASN A 3 -48.92 -20.16 19.92
N THR A 4 -48.92 -20.18 18.59
CA THR A 4 -48.63 -21.40 17.81
C THR A 4 -47.61 -21.13 16.73
N LYS A 5 -46.42 -21.69 16.93
CA LYS A 5 -45.45 -22.05 15.90
C LYS A 5 -46.18 -22.74 14.74
N THR A 6 -46.43 -22.03 13.64
CA THR A 6 -46.69 -22.67 12.35
C THR A 6 -45.53 -22.32 11.44
N THR A 7 -44.53 -23.19 11.42
CA THR A 7 -43.40 -23.16 10.48
C THR A 7 -43.82 -23.48 9.04
N GLN A 8 -45.08 -23.90 8.83
CA GLN A 8 -45.67 -24.23 7.53
C GLN A 8 -46.34 -23.02 6.88
N TRP A 9 -45.95 -22.74 5.64
CA TRP A 9 -46.58 -21.70 4.81
C TRP A 9 -47.85 -22.24 4.18
N TYR A 10 -48.88 -21.41 4.07
CA TYR A 10 -50.18 -21.78 3.53
C TYR A 10 -50.66 -20.77 2.49
N LYS A 11 -51.45 -21.24 1.52
CA LYS A 11 -52.04 -20.43 0.45
C LYS A 11 -52.98 -19.38 1.02
N LEU A 12 -52.84 -18.13 0.58
CA LEU A 12 -53.73 -17.02 0.88
C LEU A 12 -54.58 -16.80 -0.39
N HIS A 13 -55.90 -16.93 -0.31
CA HIS A 13 -56.79 -16.75 -1.47
C HIS A 13 -56.95 -15.27 -1.84
N ILE A 14 -55.86 -14.63 -2.24
CA ILE A 14 -55.76 -13.19 -2.48
C ILE A 14 -55.22 -12.90 -3.88
N ASN A 15 -55.58 -11.73 -4.40
CA ASN A 15 -55.09 -11.21 -5.67
C ASN A 15 -54.37 -9.86 -5.52
N GLU A 16 -54.28 -9.34 -4.30
CA GLU A 16 -53.54 -8.13 -3.94
C GLU A 16 -52.79 -8.37 -2.62
N GLY A 17 -51.59 -7.82 -2.50
CA GLY A 17 -50.71 -8.04 -1.36
C GLY A 17 -49.55 -7.05 -1.34
N ILE A 18 -48.72 -7.14 -0.32
CA ILE A 18 -47.45 -6.39 -0.25
C ILE A 18 -46.41 -7.07 -1.16
N ALA A 19 -45.55 -6.30 -1.81
CA ALA A 19 -44.44 -6.87 -2.59
C ALA A 19 -43.41 -7.54 -1.66
N SER A 20 -42.70 -8.55 -2.19
CA SER A 20 -41.55 -9.11 -1.45
C SER A 20 -40.44 -8.06 -1.32
N PHE A 21 -39.50 -8.26 -0.39
CA PHE A 21 -38.37 -7.35 -0.26
C PHE A 21 -37.49 -7.34 -1.52
N ALA A 22 -37.38 -8.47 -2.23
CA ALA A 22 -36.62 -8.56 -3.47
C ALA A 22 -37.28 -7.78 -4.62
N GLN A 23 -38.61 -7.86 -4.75
CA GLN A 23 -39.38 -7.06 -5.72
C GLN A 23 -39.27 -5.56 -5.44
N GLU A 24 -39.40 -5.18 -4.17
CA GLU A 24 -39.23 -3.79 -3.74
C GLU A 24 -37.84 -3.26 -4.07
N ARG A 25 -36.78 -4.09 -3.93
CA ARG A 25 -35.43 -3.72 -4.36
C ARG A 25 -35.33 -3.42 -5.84
N ILE A 26 -35.72 -4.37 -6.69
CA ILE A 26 -35.56 -4.26 -8.14
C ILE A 26 -36.32 -3.04 -8.64
N PHE A 27 -37.55 -2.86 -8.16
CA PHE A 27 -38.39 -1.73 -8.54
C PHE A 27 -37.77 -0.38 -8.15
N LEU A 28 -37.16 -0.29 -6.95
CA LEU A 28 -36.48 0.93 -6.49
C LEU A 28 -35.14 1.15 -7.21
N ASP A 29 -34.33 0.11 -7.38
CA ASP A 29 -33.03 0.17 -8.07
C ASP A 29 -33.22 0.67 -9.51
N GLU A 30 -34.25 0.19 -10.21
CA GLU A 30 -34.60 0.64 -11.57
C GLU A 30 -35.08 2.10 -11.63
N GLN A 31 -35.72 2.62 -10.57
CA GLN A 31 -36.18 4.02 -10.52
C GLN A 31 -35.12 5.02 -10.04
N VAL A 32 -34.15 4.59 -9.23
CA VAL A 32 -33.23 5.48 -8.50
C VAL A 32 -31.79 5.40 -9.00
N ARG A 33 -31.30 4.22 -9.41
CA ARG A 33 -29.89 4.03 -9.79
C ARG A 33 -29.62 4.24 -11.28
N PHE A 34 -30.62 4.06 -12.13
CA PHE A 34 -30.47 4.13 -13.58
C PHE A 34 -31.49 5.11 -14.16
N SER A 35 -31.15 5.78 -15.26
CA SER A 35 -32.14 6.59 -15.98
C SER A 35 -33.26 5.68 -16.51
N SER A 36 -34.45 6.24 -16.72
CA SER A 36 -35.63 5.53 -17.26
C SER A 36 -35.43 4.88 -18.63
N ASP A 37 -34.24 5.02 -19.22
CA ASP A 37 -33.92 4.66 -20.60
C ASP A 37 -33.08 3.37 -20.68
N ILE A 38 -32.83 2.67 -19.56
CA ILE A 38 -31.92 1.52 -19.50
C ILE A 38 -32.59 0.26 -18.92
N ALA A 39 -32.62 -0.84 -19.69
CA ALA A 39 -33.27 -2.09 -19.31
C ALA A 39 -32.30 -3.12 -18.71
N ILE A 40 -31.90 -2.92 -17.45
CA ILE A 40 -30.87 -3.76 -16.79
C ILE A 40 -31.45 -5.06 -16.22
N TYR A 41 -32.74 -5.09 -15.93
CA TYR A 41 -33.40 -6.22 -15.27
C TYR A 41 -34.17 -7.15 -16.22
N ASN A 42 -33.94 -7.02 -17.53
CA ASN A 42 -34.49 -7.91 -18.55
C ASN A 42 -33.64 -9.19 -18.65
N GLU A 43 -34.30 -10.35 -18.58
CA GLU A 43 -33.69 -11.65 -18.83
C GLU A 43 -34.25 -12.19 -20.15
N LEU A 44 -33.40 -12.54 -21.11
CA LEU A 44 -33.79 -12.99 -22.45
C LEU A 44 -33.27 -14.41 -22.75
N PHE A 45 -34.18 -15.30 -23.15
CA PHE A 45 -33.86 -16.62 -23.68
C PHE A 45 -34.03 -16.62 -25.20
N THR A 46 -32.99 -17.06 -25.91
CA THR A 46 -33.02 -17.19 -27.37
C THR A 46 -32.97 -18.66 -27.76
N LEU A 47 -34.03 -19.15 -28.39
CA LEU A 47 -34.21 -20.56 -28.73
C LEU A 47 -34.39 -20.74 -30.24
N GLN A 48 -33.56 -21.58 -30.84
CA GLN A 48 -33.71 -22.01 -32.23
C GLN A 48 -34.22 -23.45 -32.26
N ILE A 49 -35.15 -23.77 -33.15
CA ILE A 49 -35.60 -25.15 -33.33
C ILE A 49 -34.50 -25.92 -34.08
N ALA A 50 -33.94 -26.94 -33.44
CA ALA A 50 -32.89 -27.77 -34.02
C ALA A 50 -33.46 -28.84 -34.96
N GLN A 51 -34.58 -29.47 -34.58
CA GLN A 51 -35.30 -30.46 -35.38
C GLN A 51 -36.81 -30.32 -35.16
N GLY A 52 -37.62 -30.62 -36.18
CA GLY A 52 -39.09 -30.56 -36.12
C GLY A 52 -39.68 -29.19 -36.47
N SER A 53 -40.96 -29.00 -36.13
CA SER A 53 -41.71 -27.76 -36.34
C SER A 53 -42.74 -27.58 -35.22
N LEU A 54 -43.07 -26.34 -34.85
CA LEU A 54 -44.04 -26.05 -33.78
C LEU A 54 -45.33 -25.48 -34.33
N SER A 55 -46.45 -25.81 -33.71
CA SER A 55 -47.73 -25.14 -33.96
C SER A 55 -47.79 -23.84 -33.16
N LEU A 56 -47.96 -22.71 -33.85
CA LEU A 56 -48.08 -21.39 -33.23
C LEU A 56 -49.28 -21.32 -32.27
N ASN A 57 -50.42 -21.90 -32.66
CA ASN A 57 -51.64 -21.91 -31.85
C ASN A 57 -51.46 -22.71 -30.54
N ARG A 58 -50.78 -23.87 -30.60
CA ARG A 58 -50.48 -24.66 -29.39
C ARG A 58 -49.48 -23.94 -28.50
N LEU A 59 -48.49 -23.26 -29.08
CA LEU A 59 -47.50 -22.48 -28.33
C LEU A 59 -48.16 -21.30 -27.60
N LEU A 60 -49.05 -20.57 -28.28
CA LEU A 60 -49.85 -19.50 -27.67
C LEU A 60 -50.71 -20.04 -26.50
N GLN A 61 -51.36 -21.19 -26.68
CA GLN A 61 -52.15 -21.82 -25.62
C GLN A 61 -51.28 -22.26 -24.44
N ALA A 62 -50.10 -22.83 -24.71
CA ALA A 62 -49.15 -23.24 -23.69
C ALA A 62 -48.63 -22.05 -22.87
N PHE A 63 -48.28 -20.92 -23.50
CA PHE A 63 -47.92 -19.70 -22.76
C PHE A 63 -49.07 -19.20 -21.89
N ARG A 64 -50.30 -19.16 -22.41
CA ARG A 64 -51.49 -18.77 -21.62
C ARG A 64 -51.70 -19.71 -20.42
N PHE A 65 -51.46 -21.01 -20.58
CA PHE A 65 -51.52 -21.97 -19.49
C PHE A 65 -50.48 -21.64 -18.41
N VAL A 66 -49.22 -21.39 -18.78
CA VAL A 66 -48.15 -21.06 -17.83
C VAL A 66 -48.42 -19.73 -17.11
N LEU A 67 -48.85 -18.70 -17.85
CA LEU A 67 -49.24 -17.39 -17.29
C LEU A 67 -50.44 -17.50 -16.32
N ASN A 68 -51.35 -18.44 -16.55
CA ASN A 68 -52.44 -18.74 -15.63
C ASN A 68 -51.97 -19.45 -14.37
N LYS A 69 -51.08 -20.44 -14.53
CA LYS A 69 -50.52 -21.24 -13.43
C LYS A 69 -49.74 -20.38 -12.44
N HIS A 70 -48.92 -19.47 -12.95
CA HIS A 70 -47.96 -18.71 -12.18
C HIS A 70 -48.36 -17.24 -12.16
N LYS A 71 -49.08 -16.85 -11.10
CA LYS A 71 -49.66 -15.52 -10.98
C LYS A 71 -48.62 -14.39 -11.03
N VAL A 72 -47.37 -14.67 -10.65
CA VAL A 72 -46.26 -13.71 -10.65
C VAL A 72 -45.97 -13.13 -12.04
N LEU A 73 -46.18 -13.91 -13.11
CA LEU A 73 -45.92 -13.49 -14.50
C LEU A 73 -46.97 -12.51 -15.06
N ARG A 74 -47.97 -12.15 -14.25
CA ARG A 74 -49.03 -11.18 -14.57
C ARG A 74 -49.28 -10.23 -13.39
N THR A 75 -48.26 -10.02 -12.58
CA THR A 75 -48.35 -9.18 -11.37
C THR A 75 -47.85 -7.78 -11.68
N SER A 76 -48.67 -6.77 -11.35
CA SER A 76 -48.27 -5.37 -11.37
C SER A 76 -47.71 -4.93 -10.02
N LEU A 77 -46.79 -3.97 -10.03
CA LEU A 77 -46.15 -3.36 -8.87
C LEU A 77 -46.47 -1.87 -8.83
N MET A 78 -47.04 -1.41 -7.72
CA MET A 78 -47.42 -0.01 -7.53
C MET A 78 -47.26 0.42 -6.08
N PHE A 79 -46.84 1.65 -5.83
CA PHE A 79 -46.83 2.21 -4.47
C PHE A 79 -48.26 2.40 -3.95
N ASN A 80 -48.42 2.27 -2.63
CA ASN A 80 -49.62 2.76 -1.95
C ASN A 80 -49.80 4.27 -2.13
N ASN A 81 -51.03 4.77 -1.95
CA ASN A 81 -51.37 6.19 -2.07
C ASN A 81 -50.47 7.11 -1.22
N ASP A 82 -49.93 6.57 -0.14
CA ASP A 82 -49.08 7.19 0.86
C ASP A 82 -47.58 7.13 0.50
N ASN A 83 -47.23 6.47 -0.62
CA ASN A 83 -45.88 6.11 -1.07
C ASN A 83 -45.02 5.37 -0.04
N SER A 84 -45.63 4.73 0.97
CA SER A 84 -44.90 4.12 2.09
C SER A 84 -44.51 2.64 1.89
N SER A 85 -45.12 1.95 0.94
CA SER A 85 -44.84 0.52 0.69
C SER A 85 -45.28 0.10 -0.71
N LEU A 86 -44.50 -0.77 -1.36
CA LEU A 86 -44.83 -1.34 -2.66
C LEU A 86 -45.86 -2.46 -2.54
N LYS A 87 -46.95 -2.38 -3.31
CA LYS A 87 -47.96 -3.42 -3.44
C LYS A 87 -47.79 -4.19 -4.73
N GLN A 88 -48.21 -5.44 -4.69
CA GLN A 88 -48.32 -6.32 -5.85
C GLN A 88 -49.80 -6.67 -6.10
N CYS A 89 -50.23 -6.59 -7.35
CA CYS A 89 -51.61 -6.86 -7.75
C CYS A 89 -51.63 -7.80 -8.96
N ILE A 90 -52.44 -8.86 -8.89
CA ILE A 90 -52.52 -9.87 -9.93
C ILE A 90 -53.51 -9.39 -11.00
N THR A 91 -53.06 -9.29 -12.24
CA THR A 91 -53.84 -8.78 -13.37
C THR A 91 -54.42 -9.91 -14.24
N ASP A 92 -55.45 -9.62 -15.02
CA ASP A 92 -56.09 -10.57 -15.94
C ASP A 92 -55.48 -10.57 -17.37
N LEU A 93 -54.23 -10.10 -17.52
CA LEU A 93 -53.53 -9.93 -18.81
C LEU A 93 -53.36 -11.22 -19.63
N HIS A 94 -53.47 -12.40 -19.01
CA HIS A 94 -53.31 -13.70 -19.69
C HIS A 94 -54.30 -13.94 -20.84
N LYS A 95 -55.51 -13.36 -20.79
CA LYS A 95 -56.54 -13.56 -21.84
C LYS A 95 -56.21 -12.78 -23.11
N THR A 96 -55.47 -11.69 -22.97
CA THR A 96 -55.08 -10.77 -24.05
C THR A 96 -53.66 -11.01 -24.54
N PHE A 97 -52.91 -11.96 -23.96
CA PHE A 97 -51.56 -12.30 -24.39
C PHE A 97 -51.51 -12.77 -25.85
N THR A 98 -50.53 -12.24 -26.59
CA THR A 98 -50.21 -12.55 -27.98
C THR A 98 -48.70 -12.63 -28.17
N ILE A 99 -48.23 -13.48 -29.09
CA ILE A 99 -46.81 -13.55 -29.49
C ILE A 99 -46.57 -12.50 -30.58
N THR A 100 -45.52 -11.69 -30.44
CA THR A 100 -45.11 -10.70 -31.45
C THR A 100 -44.35 -11.37 -32.60
N MET A 101 -44.52 -10.86 -33.82
CA MET A 101 -43.90 -11.41 -35.05
C MET A 101 -43.56 -10.28 -36.02
N ASN A 102 -42.94 -9.21 -35.51
CA ASN A 102 -42.77 -7.95 -36.26
C ASN A 102 -41.39 -7.83 -36.90
N GLN A 103 -40.46 -8.73 -36.59
CA GLN A 103 -39.06 -8.65 -36.97
C GLN A 103 -38.63 -9.85 -37.83
N THR A 104 -37.70 -9.59 -38.75
CA THR A 104 -37.15 -10.57 -39.68
C THR A 104 -35.65 -10.38 -39.82
N PHE A 105 -34.90 -11.45 -40.08
CA PHE A 105 -33.45 -11.40 -40.28
C PHE A 105 -33.02 -12.20 -41.52
N GLU A 106 -31.94 -11.75 -42.16
CA GLU A 106 -31.30 -12.44 -43.30
C GLU A 106 -29.99 -13.15 -42.91
N ASN A 107 -29.31 -12.66 -41.88
CA ASN A 107 -28.00 -13.15 -41.45
C ASN A 107 -27.83 -13.09 -39.94
N GLU A 108 -26.79 -13.75 -39.42
CA GLU A 108 -26.55 -13.85 -37.97
C GLU A 108 -26.25 -12.49 -37.31
N ASN A 109 -25.66 -11.52 -38.01
CA ASN A 109 -25.37 -10.20 -37.44
C ASN A 109 -26.64 -9.40 -37.17
N GLU A 110 -27.61 -9.44 -38.11
CA GLU A 110 -28.91 -8.81 -37.91
C GLU A 110 -29.68 -9.45 -36.75
N LEU A 111 -29.61 -10.78 -36.62
CA LEU A 111 -30.21 -11.49 -35.49
C LEU A 111 -29.56 -11.08 -34.17
N GLN A 112 -28.23 -10.96 -34.13
CA GLN A 112 -27.50 -10.47 -32.96
C GLN A 112 -27.92 -9.04 -32.57
N ASP A 113 -28.05 -8.14 -33.55
CA ASP A 113 -28.48 -6.77 -33.31
C ASP A 113 -29.92 -6.73 -32.77
N ILE A 114 -30.83 -7.56 -33.32
CA ILE A 114 -32.19 -7.72 -32.80
C ILE A 114 -32.17 -8.16 -31.32
N ILE A 115 -31.42 -9.22 -31.01
CA ILE A 115 -31.33 -9.76 -29.65
C ILE A 115 -30.77 -8.72 -28.68
N TYR A 116 -29.72 -8.01 -29.09
CA TYR A 116 -29.12 -6.93 -28.30
C TYR A 116 -30.13 -5.82 -28.03
N GLN A 117 -30.81 -5.31 -29.07
CA GLN A 117 -31.81 -4.25 -28.94
C GLN A 117 -32.99 -4.67 -28.07
N THR A 118 -33.47 -5.91 -28.20
CA THR A 118 -34.55 -6.44 -27.35
C THR A 118 -34.10 -6.56 -25.90
N THR A 119 -32.86 -6.98 -25.64
CA THR A 119 -32.31 -7.10 -24.28
C THR A 119 -32.28 -5.74 -23.57
N ILE A 120 -31.79 -4.70 -24.25
CA ILE A 120 -31.61 -3.36 -23.67
C ILE A 120 -32.85 -2.46 -23.75
N ASN A 121 -33.97 -2.93 -24.29
CA ASN A 121 -35.17 -2.11 -24.52
C ASN A 121 -35.90 -1.77 -23.20
N PRO A 122 -35.88 -0.49 -22.74
CA PRO A 122 -36.49 -0.10 -21.45
C PRO A 122 -38.01 -0.11 -21.49
N THR A 123 -38.61 -0.12 -22.69
CA THR A 123 -40.06 -0.13 -22.87
C THR A 123 -40.64 -1.52 -23.09
N LEU A 124 -39.80 -2.57 -23.05
CA LEU A 124 -40.25 -3.95 -23.24
C LEU A 124 -41.24 -4.41 -22.15
N PHE A 125 -41.04 -3.92 -20.93
CA PHE A 125 -41.87 -4.23 -19.78
C PHE A 125 -42.45 -2.97 -19.14
N ASP A 126 -43.61 -3.14 -18.51
CA ASP A 126 -44.24 -2.11 -17.69
C ASP A 126 -44.78 -2.76 -16.42
N LEU A 127 -44.02 -2.58 -15.33
CA LEU A 127 -44.32 -3.15 -14.03
C LEU A 127 -45.63 -2.60 -13.45
N SER A 128 -46.04 -1.38 -13.82
CA SER A 128 -47.25 -0.76 -13.28
C SER A 128 -48.54 -1.38 -13.84
N THR A 129 -48.46 -1.91 -15.07
CA THR A 129 -49.60 -2.58 -15.73
C THR A 129 -49.54 -4.09 -15.63
N GLY A 130 -48.45 -4.67 -15.12
CA GLY A 130 -48.26 -6.10 -14.92
C GLY A 130 -47.71 -6.82 -16.16
N HIS A 131 -47.16 -6.07 -17.12
CA HIS A 131 -46.49 -6.61 -18.30
C HIS A 131 -45.03 -6.94 -17.97
N VAL A 132 -44.80 -8.17 -17.47
CA VAL A 132 -43.49 -8.66 -16.99
C VAL A 132 -42.96 -9.86 -17.78
N PHE A 133 -43.68 -10.26 -18.84
CA PHE A 133 -43.36 -11.40 -19.71
C PHE A 133 -43.61 -11.03 -21.16
N HIS A 134 -42.67 -11.38 -22.04
CA HIS A 134 -42.74 -11.11 -23.47
C HIS A 134 -42.26 -12.33 -24.26
N ALA A 135 -42.92 -12.61 -25.39
CA ALA A 135 -42.46 -13.64 -26.32
C ALA A 135 -42.60 -13.14 -27.75
N GLU A 136 -41.52 -13.30 -28.52
CA GLU A 136 -41.40 -12.86 -29.91
C GLU A 136 -40.87 -14.00 -30.78
N ILE A 137 -41.37 -14.11 -32.01
CA ILE A 137 -40.79 -14.97 -33.03
C ILE A 137 -40.15 -14.07 -34.08
N VAL A 138 -38.83 -14.18 -34.22
CA VAL A 138 -38.05 -13.51 -35.26
C VAL A 138 -37.93 -14.48 -36.43
N ARG A 139 -38.49 -14.10 -37.58
CA ARG A 139 -38.56 -15.00 -38.75
C ARG A 139 -37.36 -14.82 -39.66
N HIS A 140 -36.79 -15.92 -40.12
CA HIS A 140 -35.80 -15.85 -41.18
C HIS A 140 -36.47 -15.56 -42.52
N GLN A 141 -35.82 -14.76 -43.38
CA GLN A 141 -36.42 -14.31 -44.63
C GLN A 141 -36.82 -15.49 -45.56
N THR A 142 -36.08 -16.60 -45.53
CA THR A 142 -36.45 -17.81 -46.30
C THR A 142 -37.68 -18.53 -45.75
N SER A 143 -37.94 -18.46 -44.43
CA SER A 143 -39.14 -19.04 -43.81
C SER A 143 -40.43 -18.34 -44.28
N LEU A 144 -40.33 -17.05 -44.64
CA LEU A 144 -41.46 -16.27 -45.16
C LEU A 144 -41.86 -16.74 -46.56
N ILE A 145 -40.88 -17.08 -47.40
CA ILE A 145 -41.09 -17.57 -48.77
C ILE A 145 -41.74 -18.97 -48.75
N GLU A 146 -41.35 -19.82 -47.79
CA GLU A 146 -41.93 -21.17 -47.64
C GLU A 146 -43.35 -21.15 -47.05
N ASN A 147 -43.69 -20.17 -46.21
CA ASN A 147 -44.98 -20.07 -45.52
C ASN A 147 -46.09 -19.31 -46.28
N GLU A 148 -45.82 -18.68 -47.43
CA GLU A 148 -46.86 -18.06 -48.27
C GLU A 148 -47.95 -19.07 -48.72
N ASN A 149 -47.65 -20.37 -48.67
CA ASN A 149 -48.58 -21.46 -49.02
C ASN A 149 -49.29 -22.11 -47.80
N SER A 150 -48.98 -21.74 -46.55
CA SER A 150 -49.43 -22.46 -45.34
C SER A 150 -49.80 -21.55 -44.16
N ASN A 151 -50.63 -20.52 -44.36
CA ASN A 151 -51.33 -19.74 -43.31
C ASN A 151 -50.54 -19.30 -42.04
N ASN A 152 -49.20 -19.27 -42.06
CA ASN A 152 -48.35 -18.95 -40.91
C ASN A 152 -48.60 -19.78 -39.62
N GLU A 153 -49.16 -20.99 -39.73
CA GLU A 153 -49.56 -21.79 -38.55
C GLU A 153 -48.39 -22.49 -37.84
N TYR A 154 -47.22 -22.60 -38.49
CA TYR A 154 -46.06 -23.34 -37.99
C TYR A 154 -44.77 -22.49 -37.92
N ILE A 155 -43.95 -22.77 -36.90
CA ILE A 155 -42.60 -22.21 -36.67
C ILE A 155 -41.58 -23.24 -37.15
N THR A 156 -40.64 -22.85 -38.00
CA THR A 156 -39.64 -23.74 -38.62
C THR A 156 -38.26 -23.62 -37.96
N ASN A 157 -37.33 -24.50 -38.32
CA ASN A 157 -35.95 -24.52 -37.80
C ASN A 157 -35.10 -23.29 -38.15
N SER A 158 -35.52 -22.52 -39.13
CA SER A 158 -34.90 -21.24 -39.50
C SER A 158 -35.42 -20.06 -38.65
N ASP A 159 -36.54 -20.20 -37.96
CA ASP A 159 -37.06 -19.15 -37.09
C ASP A 159 -36.45 -19.22 -35.67
N VAL A 160 -36.46 -18.08 -34.99
CA VAL A 160 -35.92 -17.93 -33.63
C VAL A 160 -37.02 -17.47 -32.69
N LEU A 161 -37.16 -18.15 -31.55
CA LEU A 161 -38.08 -17.81 -30.47
C LEU A 161 -37.32 -17.05 -29.37
N LEU A 162 -37.73 -15.81 -29.14
CA LEU A 162 -37.27 -14.97 -28.04
C LEU A 162 -38.29 -15.02 -26.91
N ILE A 163 -37.84 -15.32 -25.70
CA ILE A 163 -38.67 -15.32 -24.49
C ILE A 163 -37.99 -14.43 -23.46
N ALA A 164 -38.62 -13.32 -23.11
CA ALA A 164 -38.08 -12.35 -22.17
C ALA A 164 -38.93 -12.24 -20.90
N PHE A 165 -38.26 -12.04 -19.77
CA PHE A 165 -38.88 -11.82 -18.47
C PHE A 165 -38.27 -10.58 -17.80
N HIS A 166 -39.06 -9.89 -17.00
CA HIS A 166 -38.51 -8.93 -16.04
C HIS A 166 -38.11 -9.64 -14.74
N HIS A 167 -36.90 -9.38 -14.21
CA HIS A 167 -36.40 -10.05 -13.00
C HIS A 167 -37.30 -9.88 -11.77
N ALA A 168 -38.12 -8.82 -11.70
CA ALA A 168 -39.09 -8.66 -10.62
C ALA A 168 -40.11 -9.82 -10.51
N ALA A 169 -40.28 -10.61 -11.57
CA ALA A 169 -41.17 -11.77 -11.60
C ALA A 169 -40.44 -13.10 -11.85
N PHE A 170 -39.12 -13.08 -12.05
CA PHE A 170 -38.39 -14.23 -12.56
C PHE A 170 -36.94 -14.27 -12.08
N ASP A 171 -36.52 -15.43 -11.56
CA ASP A 171 -35.13 -15.71 -11.19
C ASP A 171 -34.58 -16.93 -11.94
N ARG A 172 -33.29 -17.23 -11.76
CA ARG A 172 -32.62 -18.34 -12.44
C ARG A 172 -33.33 -19.69 -12.24
N ALA A 173 -33.76 -19.99 -11.01
CA ALA A 173 -34.47 -21.24 -10.72
C ALA A 173 -35.87 -21.29 -11.36
N SER A 174 -36.48 -20.13 -11.65
CA SER A 174 -37.76 -20.06 -12.37
C SER A 174 -37.67 -20.57 -13.81
N SER A 175 -36.48 -20.58 -14.42
CA SER A 175 -36.28 -21.08 -15.79
C SER A 175 -36.66 -22.55 -15.97
N SER A 176 -36.16 -23.44 -15.13
CA SER A 176 -36.49 -24.88 -15.20
C SER A 176 -37.97 -25.12 -14.94
N ILE A 177 -38.58 -24.40 -13.99
CA ILE A 177 -40.01 -24.48 -13.69
C ILE A 177 -40.82 -24.04 -14.92
N PHE A 178 -40.41 -22.95 -15.58
CA PHE A 178 -41.11 -22.38 -16.73
C PHE A 178 -41.08 -23.31 -17.92
N PHE A 179 -39.89 -23.79 -18.29
CA PHE A 179 -39.73 -24.66 -19.44
C PHE A 179 -40.39 -26.03 -19.22
N ASN A 180 -40.33 -26.58 -18.00
CA ASN A 180 -41.05 -27.82 -17.68
C ASN A 180 -42.56 -27.67 -17.83
N ASP A 181 -43.12 -26.56 -17.33
CA ASP A 181 -44.56 -26.30 -17.44
C ASP A 181 -45.00 -25.95 -18.86
N LEU A 182 -44.15 -25.26 -19.62
CA LEU A 182 -44.36 -24.99 -21.05
C LEU A 182 -44.39 -26.30 -21.85
N CYS A 183 -43.41 -27.18 -21.63
CA CYS A 183 -43.34 -28.51 -22.24
C CYS A 183 -44.58 -29.34 -21.92
N LEU A 184 -44.98 -29.39 -20.64
CA LEU A 184 -46.17 -30.11 -20.20
C LEU A 184 -47.43 -29.56 -20.88
N ALA A 185 -47.63 -28.25 -20.87
CA ALA A 185 -48.81 -27.59 -21.44
C ALA A 185 -48.91 -27.81 -22.95
N TYR A 186 -47.79 -27.66 -23.67
CA TYR A 186 -47.74 -27.82 -25.12
C TYR A 186 -47.98 -29.28 -25.53
N ASN A 187 -47.30 -30.24 -24.89
CA ASN A 187 -47.37 -31.66 -25.24
C ASN A 187 -48.73 -32.30 -24.92
N THR A 188 -49.39 -31.83 -23.85
CA THR A 188 -50.72 -32.34 -23.45
C THR A 188 -51.88 -31.54 -24.02
N ASN A 189 -51.61 -30.44 -24.73
CA ASN A 189 -52.60 -29.48 -25.22
C ASN A 189 -53.56 -29.01 -24.11
N ALA A 190 -53.01 -28.72 -22.93
CA ALA A 190 -53.79 -28.37 -21.76
C ALA A 190 -54.44 -26.97 -21.92
N ILE A 191 -55.76 -26.91 -21.75
CA ILE A 191 -56.55 -25.68 -21.98
C ILE A 191 -56.79 -24.90 -20.66
N SER A 192 -56.77 -25.58 -19.52
CA SER A 192 -56.94 -24.96 -18.20
C SER A 192 -56.35 -25.82 -17.09
N ILE A 193 -55.97 -25.19 -15.99
CA ILE A 193 -55.57 -25.84 -14.74
C ILE A 193 -56.83 -25.94 -13.88
N GLU A 194 -57.15 -27.12 -13.38
CA GLU A 194 -58.00 -27.20 -12.18
C GLU A 194 -57.21 -26.53 -11.06
N ASP A 195 -57.71 -25.41 -10.52
CA ASP A 195 -57.06 -24.68 -9.43
C ASP A 195 -56.65 -25.66 -8.33
N ASP A 196 -55.36 -26.01 -8.25
CA ASP A 196 -54.88 -26.82 -7.14
C ASP A 196 -54.94 -25.93 -5.91
N ASP A 197 -55.99 -26.16 -5.12
CA ASP A 197 -56.36 -25.35 -3.98
C ASP A 197 -55.27 -25.33 -2.90
N LYS A 198 -54.26 -26.20 -3.03
CA LYS A 198 -53.14 -26.35 -2.09
C LYS A 198 -51.82 -25.75 -2.54
N SER A 199 -51.68 -25.34 -3.82
CA SER A 199 -50.41 -24.82 -4.34
C SER A 199 -50.13 -23.38 -3.88
N LEU A 200 -48.95 -23.15 -3.33
CA LEU A 200 -48.46 -21.82 -2.96
C LEU A 200 -48.10 -21.01 -4.21
N GLN A 201 -48.42 -19.72 -4.20
CA GLN A 201 -48.05 -18.74 -5.20
C GLN A 201 -47.04 -17.75 -4.63
N TYR A 202 -46.33 -17.03 -5.50
CA TYR A 202 -45.31 -16.06 -5.06
C TYR A 202 -45.89 -14.94 -4.16
N ILE A 203 -47.14 -14.52 -4.40
CA ILE A 203 -47.83 -13.55 -3.55
C ILE A 203 -48.01 -14.08 -2.12
N ASP A 204 -48.22 -15.39 -1.93
CA ASP A 204 -48.31 -16.00 -0.60
C ASP A 204 -46.97 -15.89 0.13
N TYR A 205 -45.88 -16.20 -0.57
CA TYR A 205 -44.52 -16.03 -0.06
C TYR A 205 -44.26 -14.59 0.39
N SER A 206 -44.56 -13.61 -0.45
CA SER A 206 -44.27 -12.19 -0.15
C SER A 206 -44.91 -11.71 1.15
N ILE A 207 -46.08 -12.24 1.51
CA ILE A 207 -46.78 -11.90 2.75
C ILE A 207 -46.21 -12.69 3.92
N HIS A 208 -45.98 -14.00 3.74
CA HIS A 208 -45.33 -14.80 4.79
C HIS A 208 -43.97 -14.23 5.16
N GLU A 209 -43.16 -13.80 4.18
CA GLU A 209 -41.87 -13.17 4.38
C GLU A 209 -41.94 -11.96 5.33
N ARG A 210 -43.00 -11.14 5.21
CA ARG A 210 -43.22 -9.94 6.02
C ARG A 210 -43.69 -10.24 7.45
N LEU A 211 -44.17 -11.46 7.70
CA LEU A 211 -44.68 -11.91 9.00
C LEU A 211 -43.65 -12.69 9.83
N ILE A 212 -42.50 -13.04 9.24
CA ILE A 212 -41.44 -13.76 9.94
C ILE A 212 -40.82 -12.84 11.01
N ASP A 213 -40.64 -13.36 12.23
CA ASP A 213 -39.82 -12.71 13.24
C ASP A 213 -38.35 -12.84 12.86
N MET A 214 -37.74 -11.70 12.55
CA MET A 214 -36.38 -11.57 12.05
C MET A 214 -35.39 -11.10 13.12
N THR A 215 -35.77 -11.09 14.40
CA THR A 215 -34.96 -10.50 15.48
C THR A 215 -33.57 -11.15 15.60
N THR A 216 -33.50 -12.48 15.53
CA THR A 216 -32.22 -13.22 15.62
C THR A 216 -31.32 -12.95 14.41
N SER A 217 -31.88 -12.97 13.20
CA SER A 217 -31.14 -12.65 11.98
C SER A 217 -30.67 -11.20 11.94
N ARG A 218 -31.45 -10.26 12.50
CA ARG A 218 -31.03 -8.87 12.68
C ARG A 218 -29.78 -8.75 13.56
N GLU A 219 -29.77 -9.40 14.71
CA GLU A 219 -28.63 -9.38 15.64
C GLU A 219 -27.38 -10.02 15.01
N PHE A 220 -27.57 -11.13 14.29
CA PHE A 220 -26.50 -11.76 13.51
C PHE A 220 -25.87 -10.78 12.51
N TRP A 221 -26.68 -10.16 11.64
CA TRP A 221 -26.16 -9.25 10.61
C TRP A 221 -25.52 -7.99 11.19
N TYR A 222 -26.04 -7.48 12.32
CA TYR A 222 -25.39 -6.39 13.06
C TYR A 222 -23.97 -6.79 13.50
N SER A 223 -23.82 -7.98 14.11
CA SER A 223 -22.51 -8.49 14.56
C SER A 223 -21.54 -8.79 13.40
N GLN A 224 -22.02 -9.31 12.26
CA GLN A 224 -21.14 -9.65 11.13
C GLN A 224 -20.50 -8.40 10.51
N LEU A 225 -21.23 -7.28 10.50
CA LEU A 225 -20.80 -6.03 9.85
C LEU A 225 -20.33 -4.97 10.86
N GLU A 226 -20.25 -5.32 12.15
CA GLU A 226 -19.77 -4.41 13.19
C GLU A 226 -18.35 -3.93 12.88
N GLU A 227 -18.07 -2.63 13.03
CA GLU A 227 -16.79 -2.00 12.68
C GLU A 227 -16.38 -2.06 11.19
N TYR A 228 -17.20 -2.61 10.29
CA TYR A 228 -16.89 -2.56 8.87
C TYR A 228 -17.13 -1.14 8.34
N ASN A 229 -16.15 -0.59 7.62
CA ASN A 229 -16.31 0.71 6.98
C ASN A 229 -17.12 0.56 5.67
N LEU A 230 -18.43 0.75 5.78
CA LEU A 230 -19.38 0.61 4.67
C LEU A 230 -19.19 1.66 3.55
N GLU A 231 -18.45 2.74 3.82
CA GLU A 231 -18.11 3.78 2.84
C GLU A 231 -16.78 3.47 2.12
N SER A 232 -15.93 2.63 2.70
CA SER A 232 -14.66 2.22 2.11
C SER A 232 -14.90 1.21 0.99
N ARG A 233 -14.36 1.49 -0.20
CA ARG A 233 -14.43 0.61 -1.36
C ARG A 233 -13.16 -0.19 -1.48
N LEU A 234 -13.29 -1.40 -2.02
CA LEU A 234 -12.13 -2.19 -2.42
C LEU A 234 -11.32 -1.41 -3.44
N LEU A 235 -10.00 -1.30 -3.21
CA LEU A 235 -9.07 -0.58 -4.06
C LEU A 235 -8.71 -1.41 -5.30
N LEU A 236 -9.68 -1.62 -6.18
CA LEU A 236 -9.51 -2.33 -7.45
C LEU A 236 -8.73 -1.46 -8.48
N PRO A 237 -7.95 -2.08 -9.39
CA PRO A 237 -7.20 -1.36 -10.42
C PRO A 237 -8.13 -0.88 -11.55
N VAL A 238 -8.84 0.23 -11.30
CA VAL A 238 -9.73 0.89 -12.27
C VAL A 238 -8.95 1.82 -13.21
N ASP A 239 -9.42 1.98 -14.45
CA ASP A 239 -8.81 2.84 -15.48
C ASP A 239 -9.32 4.29 -15.42
N ARG A 240 -10.48 4.50 -14.79
CA ARG A 240 -11.21 5.79 -14.81
C ARG A 240 -11.81 6.11 -13.45
N HIS A 241 -11.97 7.40 -13.17
CA HIS A 241 -12.75 7.87 -12.02
C HIS A 241 -14.23 7.54 -12.19
N ARG A 242 -14.86 7.16 -11.10
CA ARG A 242 -16.28 6.84 -11.04
C ARG A 242 -17.17 8.04 -11.43
N LEU A 243 -18.12 7.80 -12.32
CA LEU A 243 -19.16 8.76 -12.69
C LEU A 243 -20.24 8.89 -11.60
N SER A 244 -20.92 10.04 -11.55
CA SER A 244 -22.13 10.20 -10.73
C SER A 244 -23.26 9.28 -11.21
N ASN A 245 -24.18 8.90 -10.33
CA ASN A 245 -25.23 7.93 -10.63
C ASN A 245 -26.06 8.30 -11.87
N ASP A 246 -26.36 9.59 -12.08
CA ASP A 246 -27.12 10.09 -13.25
C ASP A 246 -26.39 9.95 -14.60
N HIS A 247 -25.11 9.58 -14.57
CA HIS A 247 -24.24 9.46 -15.75
C HIS A 247 -23.64 8.06 -15.92
N ARG A 248 -24.05 7.09 -15.11
CA ARG A 248 -23.59 5.70 -15.28
C ARG A 248 -24.14 5.13 -16.57
N SER A 249 -23.25 4.50 -17.35
CA SER A 249 -23.68 3.68 -18.47
C SER A 249 -24.02 2.26 -17.98
N SER A 250 -24.75 1.52 -18.80
CA SER A 250 -24.97 0.09 -18.58
C SER A 250 -23.96 -0.77 -19.33
N SER A 251 -22.94 -0.19 -19.97
CA SER A 251 -22.03 -0.93 -20.83
C SER A 251 -21.02 -1.72 -20.01
N ALA A 252 -20.76 -2.97 -20.41
CA ALA A 252 -19.81 -3.84 -19.74
C ALA A 252 -18.62 -4.23 -20.64
N SER A 253 -17.47 -4.37 -19.99
CA SER A 253 -16.32 -5.09 -20.51
C SER A 253 -16.35 -6.49 -19.92
N VAL A 254 -16.25 -7.52 -20.75
CA VAL A 254 -16.38 -8.91 -20.34
C VAL A 254 -15.16 -9.69 -20.77
N THR A 255 -14.65 -10.55 -19.88
CA THR A 255 -13.72 -11.61 -20.25
C THR A 255 -14.24 -12.95 -19.76
N GLN A 256 -14.06 -13.98 -20.60
CA GLN A 256 -14.47 -15.34 -20.31
C GLN A 256 -13.27 -16.27 -20.49
N ILE A 257 -13.00 -17.08 -19.47
CA ILE A 257 -11.93 -18.06 -19.49
C ILE A 257 -12.51 -19.42 -19.13
N SER A 258 -12.14 -20.43 -19.91
CA SER A 258 -12.55 -21.80 -19.67
C SER A 258 -11.33 -22.65 -19.37
N PHE A 259 -11.37 -23.36 -18.24
CA PHE A 259 -10.29 -24.22 -17.83
C PHE A 259 -10.29 -25.53 -18.61
N ASP A 260 -9.11 -26.16 -18.69
CA ASP A 260 -8.98 -27.51 -19.20
C ASP A 260 -9.53 -28.56 -18.21
N ASN A 261 -9.53 -29.82 -18.64
CA ASN A 261 -10.05 -30.92 -17.82
C ASN A 261 -9.20 -31.16 -16.56
N GLU A 262 -7.89 -30.92 -16.63
CA GLU A 262 -6.98 -31.19 -15.51
C GLU A 262 -7.25 -30.22 -14.34
N ILE A 263 -7.31 -28.92 -14.62
CA ILE A 263 -7.62 -27.90 -13.62
C ILE A 263 -9.06 -28.06 -13.12
N SER A 264 -10.02 -28.34 -14.03
CA SER A 264 -11.42 -28.53 -13.66
C SER A 264 -11.60 -29.71 -12.69
N GLN A 265 -10.95 -30.85 -12.97
CA GLN A 265 -11.02 -32.03 -12.11
C GLN A 265 -10.30 -31.79 -10.78
N SER A 266 -9.11 -31.17 -10.80
CA SER A 266 -8.35 -30.85 -9.58
C SER A 266 -9.09 -29.89 -8.65
N PHE A 267 -9.82 -28.92 -9.21
CA PHE A 267 -10.70 -28.03 -8.44
C PHE A 267 -11.82 -28.82 -7.74
N LEU A 268 -12.47 -29.75 -8.45
CA LEU A 268 -13.54 -30.58 -7.87
C LEU A 268 -13.01 -31.56 -6.81
N ASP A 269 -11.85 -32.17 -7.06
CA ASP A 269 -11.19 -33.07 -6.12
C ASP A 269 -10.77 -32.32 -4.85
N CYS A 270 -10.26 -31.10 -5.00
CA CYS A 270 -9.95 -30.20 -3.88
C CYS A 270 -11.22 -29.87 -3.08
N ALA A 271 -12.31 -29.47 -3.73
CA ALA A 271 -13.58 -29.20 -3.06
C ALA A 271 -14.06 -30.41 -2.25
N SER A 272 -13.99 -31.61 -2.84
CA SER A 272 -14.34 -32.86 -2.16
C SER A 272 -13.42 -33.16 -0.97
N THR A 273 -12.10 -32.96 -1.13
CA THR A 273 -11.09 -33.22 -0.10
C THR A 273 -11.25 -32.32 1.12
N HIS A 274 -11.53 -31.04 0.93
CA HIS A 274 -11.80 -30.08 2.02
C HIS A 274 -13.24 -30.14 2.56
N HIS A 275 -14.08 -31.03 2.02
CA HIS A 275 -15.50 -31.12 2.36
C HIS A 275 -16.23 -29.77 2.21
N VAL A 276 -15.96 -29.07 1.10
CA VAL A 276 -16.59 -27.80 0.73
C VAL A 276 -17.36 -27.93 -0.58
N THR A 277 -18.32 -27.05 -0.78
CA THR A 277 -19.01 -26.91 -2.06
C THR A 277 -18.12 -26.18 -3.09
N PRO A 278 -18.32 -26.40 -4.40
CA PRO A 278 -17.65 -25.62 -5.44
C PRO A 278 -17.79 -24.09 -5.28
N PHE A 279 -18.95 -23.62 -4.81
CA PHE A 279 -19.18 -22.21 -4.45
C PHE A 279 -18.21 -21.73 -3.36
N GLN A 280 -18.05 -22.50 -2.28
CA GLN A 280 -17.17 -22.14 -1.16
C GLN A 280 -15.70 -22.11 -1.58
N LEU A 281 -15.26 -23.10 -2.38
CA LEU A 281 -13.88 -23.12 -2.88
C LEU A 281 -13.63 -21.96 -3.85
N GLY A 282 -14.54 -21.71 -4.79
CA GLY A 282 -14.42 -20.58 -5.72
C GLY A 282 -14.42 -19.22 -5.01
N LEU A 283 -15.22 -19.05 -3.95
CA LEU A 283 -15.20 -17.85 -3.12
C LEU A 283 -13.88 -17.70 -2.35
N SER A 284 -13.28 -18.81 -1.91
CA SER A 284 -11.96 -18.79 -1.25
C SER A 284 -10.86 -18.33 -2.20
N ILE A 285 -10.88 -18.81 -3.45
CA ILE A 285 -9.96 -18.34 -4.49
C ILE A 285 -10.19 -16.86 -4.80
N LEU A 286 -11.46 -16.43 -4.88
CA LEU A 286 -11.76 -15.00 -5.07
C LEU A 286 -11.22 -14.16 -3.91
N TYR A 287 -11.35 -14.59 -2.66
CA TYR A 287 -10.76 -13.87 -1.52
C TYR A 287 -9.25 -13.79 -1.61
N ALA A 288 -8.56 -14.90 -1.93
CA ALA A 288 -7.10 -14.88 -2.12
C ALA A 288 -6.68 -13.95 -3.27
N PHE A 289 -7.45 -13.97 -4.37
CA PHE A 289 -7.21 -13.12 -5.53
C PHE A 289 -7.45 -11.64 -5.23
N ILE A 290 -8.60 -11.29 -4.64
CA ILE A 290 -8.94 -9.91 -4.27
C ILE A 290 -7.98 -9.41 -3.20
N PHE A 291 -7.65 -10.22 -2.20
CA PHE A 291 -6.62 -9.89 -1.21
C PHE A 291 -5.33 -9.43 -1.89
N LYS A 292 -4.84 -10.18 -2.89
CA LYS A 292 -3.65 -9.77 -3.65
C LYS A 292 -3.91 -8.58 -4.58
N LEU A 293 -5.07 -8.50 -5.20
CA LEU A 293 -5.44 -7.43 -6.14
C LEU A 293 -5.66 -6.08 -5.45
N THR A 294 -6.08 -6.08 -4.18
CA THR A 294 -6.21 -4.90 -3.32
C THR A 294 -4.99 -4.71 -2.42
N HIS A 295 -3.88 -5.34 -2.79
CA HIS A 295 -2.56 -5.15 -2.17
C HIS A 295 -2.49 -5.58 -0.71
N GLY A 296 -3.28 -6.56 -0.28
CA GLY A 296 -3.25 -7.10 1.07
C GLY A 296 -4.26 -6.47 2.02
N GLU A 297 -5.33 -5.87 1.51
CA GLU A 297 -6.45 -5.40 2.34
C GLU A 297 -7.01 -6.58 3.15
N ASN A 298 -6.86 -6.50 4.47
CA ASN A 298 -7.19 -7.60 5.37
C ASN A 298 -8.68 -7.71 5.70
N ASP A 299 -9.53 -6.72 5.42
CA ASP A 299 -10.96 -6.74 5.78
C ASP A 299 -11.83 -6.58 4.53
N LEU A 300 -12.06 -7.71 3.85
CA LEU A 300 -12.74 -7.74 2.56
C LEU A 300 -14.24 -8.00 2.74
N CYS A 301 -15.09 -7.26 2.04
CA CYS A 301 -16.51 -7.57 1.97
C CYS A 301 -16.99 -7.65 0.52
N ILE A 302 -17.44 -8.83 0.11
CA ILE A 302 -17.89 -9.15 -1.24
C ILE A 302 -19.36 -9.56 -1.18
N SER A 303 -20.16 -9.11 -2.14
CA SER A 303 -21.55 -9.54 -2.26
C SER A 303 -21.65 -10.90 -2.91
N CYS A 304 -22.42 -11.83 -2.35
CA CYS A 304 -22.75 -13.09 -3.01
C CYS A 304 -24.23 -13.18 -3.35
N LEU A 305 -24.54 -13.81 -4.49
CA LEU A 305 -25.92 -14.10 -4.90
C LEU A 305 -26.38 -15.46 -4.35
N ASN A 306 -27.43 -15.44 -3.54
CA ASN A 306 -28.04 -16.62 -2.94
C ASN A 306 -29.44 -16.85 -3.51
N ALA A 307 -29.76 -18.09 -3.89
CA ALA A 307 -31.07 -18.45 -4.45
C ALA A 307 -32.23 -18.25 -3.46
N ASN A 308 -31.96 -18.23 -2.15
CA ASN A 308 -32.92 -17.97 -1.06
C ASN A 308 -34.18 -18.89 -1.06
N ARG A 309 -34.08 -20.10 -1.63
CA ARG A 309 -35.13 -21.12 -1.62
C ARG A 309 -34.89 -22.14 -0.49
N TYR A 310 -34.76 -21.63 0.73
CA TYR A 310 -34.34 -22.39 1.92
C TYR A 310 -35.41 -23.37 2.46
N LYS A 311 -36.61 -23.40 1.87
CA LYS A 311 -37.69 -24.34 2.22
C LYS A 311 -38.08 -25.21 1.03
N PRO A 312 -38.41 -26.50 1.23
CA PRO A 312 -38.87 -27.39 0.15
C PRO A 312 -40.07 -26.84 -0.62
N GLU A 313 -41.00 -26.17 0.06
CA GLU A 313 -42.20 -25.59 -0.54
C GLU A 313 -41.90 -24.45 -1.52
N LEU A 314 -40.72 -23.81 -1.41
CA LEU A 314 -40.28 -22.73 -2.29
C LEU A 314 -39.64 -23.22 -3.58
N GLN A 315 -39.21 -24.47 -3.65
CA GLN A 315 -38.41 -24.98 -4.78
C GLN A 315 -39.17 -24.96 -6.11
N ASN A 316 -40.50 -25.05 -6.08
CA ASN A 316 -41.35 -25.16 -7.28
C ASN A 316 -42.21 -23.90 -7.54
N ILE A 317 -41.87 -22.75 -6.96
CA ILE A 317 -42.60 -21.48 -7.13
C ILE A 317 -41.81 -20.55 -8.06
N MET A 318 -42.43 -20.01 -9.11
CA MET A 318 -41.78 -18.94 -9.90
C MET A 318 -41.78 -17.62 -9.15
N GLY A 319 -40.73 -16.83 -9.33
CA GLY A 319 -40.64 -15.46 -8.82
C GLY A 319 -39.22 -15.03 -8.50
N MET A 320 -39.09 -13.83 -7.93
CA MET A 320 -37.79 -13.27 -7.57
C MET A 320 -37.37 -13.68 -6.15
N PHE A 321 -36.56 -14.72 -6.00
CA PHE A 321 -36.05 -15.12 -4.67
C PHE A 321 -34.60 -14.70 -4.42
N ILE A 322 -33.82 -14.44 -5.47
CA ILE A 322 -32.38 -14.17 -5.34
C ILE A 322 -32.13 -13.01 -4.35
N SER A 323 -31.31 -13.30 -3.35
CA SER A 323 -30.86 -12.33 -2.35
C SER A 323 -29.39 -12.01 -2.60
N THR A 324 -29.03 -10.74 -2.51
CA THR A 324 -27.64 -10.26 -2.57
C THR A 324 -27.20 -9.96 -1.14
N LEU A 325 -26.25 -10.73 -0.62
CA LEU A 325 -25.84 -10.65 0.79
C LEU A 325 -24.35 -10.34 0.92
N PRO A 326 -23.94 -9.54 1.92
CA PRO A 326 -22.54 -9.28 2.19
C PRO A 326 -21.86 -10.49 2.83
N TYR A 327 -20.74 -10.92 2.27
CA TYR A 327 -19.83 -11.89 2.85
C TYR A 327 -18.58 -11.12 3.24
N ARG A 328 -18.35 -10.94 4.54
CA ARG A 328 -17.15 -10.26 5.08
C ARG A 328 -16.14 -11.28 5.58
N ALA A 329 -14.89 -11.11 5.18
CA ALA A 329 -13.76 -11.92 5.56
C ALA A 329 -12.62 -11.03 6.09
N ARG A 330 -12.20 -11.26 7.34
CA ARG A 330 -10.96 -10.69 7.88
C ARG A 330 -9.84 -11.71 7.67
N LEU A 331 -8.90 -11.39 6.79
CA LEU A 331 -7.80 -12.25 6.35
C LEU A 331 -6.51 -11.93 7.10
N ASP A 332 -5.70 -12.95 7.32
CA ASP A 332 -4.32 -12.83 7.80
C ASP A 332 -3.38 -13.10 6.62
N SER A 333 -2.43 -12.18 6.36
CA SER A 333 -1.47 -12.31 5.26
C SER A 333 -0.59 -13.56 5.35
N HIS A 334 -0.45 -14.13 6.56
CA HIS A 334 0.33 -15.33 6.82
C HIS A 334 -0.50 -16.62 6.81
N CYS A 335 -1.84 -16.54 6.70
CA CYS A 335 -2.66 -17.74 6.66
C CYS A 335 -2.38 -18.52 5.37
N SER A 336 -2.44 -19.83 5.49
CA SER A 336 -2.39 -20.73 4.34
C SER A 336 -3.69 -20.67 3.54
N PHE A 337 -3.63 -21.10 2.28
CA PHE A 337 -4.84 -21.25 1.46
C PHE A 337 -5.84 -22.25 2.07
N ASP A 338 -5.37 -23.34 2.67
CA ASP A 338 -6.24 -24.34 3.33
C ASP A 338 -6.99 -23.74 4.53
N GLU A 339 -6.32 -22.95 5.37
CA GLU A 339 -6.94 -22.21 6.47
C GLU A 339 -8.00 -21.22 5.95
N LEU A 340 -7.74 -20.56 4.82
CA LEU A 340 -8.71 -19.70 4.16
C LEU A 340 -9.96 -20.47 3.71
N VAL A 341 -9.79 -21.66 3.11
CA VAL A 341 -10.91 -22.50 2.66
C VAL A 341 -11.78 -22.94 3.84
N GLU A 342 -11.16 -23.34 4.96
CA GLU A 342 -11.89 -23.69 6.18
C GLU A 342 -12.64 -22.49 6.78
N TYR A 343 -11.99 -21.33 6.84
CA TYR A 343 -12.60 -20.09 7.32
C TYR A 343 -13.81 -19.67 6.48
N VAL A 344 -13.67 -19.70 5.15
CA VAL A 344 -14.76 -19.38 4.21
C VAL A 344 -15.92 -20.36 4.33
N ARG A 345 -15.63 -21.66 4.53
CA ARG A 345 -16.67 -22.69 4.79
C ARG A 345 -17.52 -22.32 6.00
N GLU A 346 -16.90 -22.03 7.14
CA GLU A 346 -17.62 -21.67 8.37
C GLU A 346 -18.44 -20.40 8.21
N LYS A 347 -17.85 -19.37 7.56
CA LYS A 347 -18.56 -18.12 7.26
C LYS A 347 -19.79 -18.35 6.40
N CYS A 348 -19.66 -19.12 5.32
CA CYS A 348 -20.78 -19.42 4.43
C CYS A 348 -21.92 -20.16 5.15
N LEU A 349 -21.60 -21.14 6.00
CA LEU A 349 -22.61 -21.87 6.78
C LEU A 349 -23.38 -20.94 7.73
N SER A 350 -22.68 -20.05 8.44
CA SER A 350 -23.32 -19.08 9.34
C SER A 350 -24.25 -18.11 8.60
N ILE A 351 -23.86 -17.63 7.42
CA ILE A 351 -24.66 -16.72 6.61
C ILE A 351 -25.90 -17.42 6.05
N LEU A 352 -25.79 -18.69 5.65
CA LEU A 352 -26.91 -19.44 5.09
C LEU A 352 -28.09 -19.55 6.06
N GLU A 353 -27.85 -19.73 7.35
CA GLU A 353 -28.90 -19.78 8.39
C GLU A 353 -29.71 -18.47 8.49
N HIS A 354 -29.08 -17.34 8.14
CA HIS A 354 -29.66 -16.00 8.22
C HIS A 354 -29.91 -15.35 6.84
N SER A 355 -29.79 -16.13 5.77
CA SER A 355 -29.89 -15.66 4.37
C SER A 355 -31.27 -15.11 3.98
N HIS A 356 -32.29 -15.47 4.74
CA HIS A 356 -33.67 -15.02 4.59
C HIS A 356 -33.91 -13.59 5.09
N TYR A 357 -32.92 -12.97 5.74
CA TYR A 357 -33.00 -11.58 6.21
C TYR A 357 -32.79 -10.60 5.04
N PRO A 358 -33.71 -9.65 4.79
CA PRO A 358 -33.62 -8.77 3.63
C PRO A 358 -32.43 -7.83 3.67
N LEU A 359 -31.76 -7.64 2.53
CA LEU A 359 -30.67 -6.68 2.38
C LEU A 359 -31.08 -5.27 2.83
N GLN A 360 -32.28 -4.80 2.49
CA GLN A 360 -32.76 -3.46 2.89
C GLN A 360 -32.80 -3.29 4.41
N HIS A 361 -33.12 -4.35 5.13
CA HIS A 361 -33.08 -4.32 6.59
C HIS A 361 -31.64 -4.32 7.12
N ILE A 362 -30.71 -5.01 6.47
CA ILE A 362 -29.27 -4.91 6.79
C ILE A 362 -28.84 -3.45 6.64
N LEU A 363 -29.16 -2.82 5.50
CA LEU A 363 -28.78 -1.44 5.19
C LEU A 363 -29.43 -0.42 6.13
N ALA A 364 -30.74 -0.54 6.39
CA ALA A 364 -31.47 0.38 7.25
C ALA A 364 -30.95 0.40 8.69
N ASN A 365 -30.56 -0.76 9.22
CA ASN A 365 -30.00 -0.86 10.57
C ASN A 365 -28.61 -0.26 10.71
N LEU A 366 -27.87 -0.16 9.60
CA LEU A 366 -26.52 0.41 9.56
C LEU A 366 -26.54 1.92 9.26
N HIS A 367 -27.72 2.54 9.16
CA HIS A 367 -27.92 3.97 8.86
C HIS A 367 -27.23 4.45 7.56
N VAL A 368 -27.03 3.56 6.58
CA VAL A 368 -26.37 3.90 5.31
C VAL A 368 -27.39 4.35 4.26
N ASN A 369 -27.06 5.41 3.52
CA ASN A 369 -27.87 5.85 2.38
C ASN A 369 -27.97 4.75 1.31
N GLN A 370 -29.19 4.46 0.85
CA GLN A 370 -29.55 3.25 0.10
C GLN A 370 -28.88 3.12 -1.29
N SER A 371 -28.29 4.17 -1.86
CA SER A 371 -27.85 4.16 -3.26
C SER A 371 -26.36 3.81 -3.48
N ASN A 372 -25.45 3.95 -2.51
CA ASN A 372 -23.98 3.93 -2.74
C ASN A 372 -23.18 3.11 -1.69
N ILE A 373 -23.54 1.84 -1.46
CA ILE A 373 -22.80 0.96 -0.55
C ILE A 373 -21.69 0.20 -1.29
N SER A 374 -20.49 0.26 -0.73
CA SER A 374 -19.25 -0.23 -1.34
C SER A 374 -19.22 -1.73 -1.61
N PHE A 375 -19.72 -2.58 -0.70
CA PHE A 375 -19.66 -4.03 -0.88
C PHE A 375 -20.60 -4.56 -1.98
N LEU A 376 -21.60 -3.77 -2.43
CA LEU A 376 -22.48 -4.12 -3.55
C LEU A 376 -21.84 -3.87 -4.91
N GLU A 377 -20.63 -3.30 -4.95
CA GLU A 377 -19.91 -3.00 -6.19
C GLU A 377 -19.12 -4.21 -6.70
N THR A 378 -18.75 -5.14 -5.80
CA THR A 378 -18.04 -6.39 -6.11
C THR A 378 -18.94 -7.59 -5.81
N VAL A 379 -19.32 -8.34 -6.85
CA VAL A 379 -20.28 -9.44 -6.75
C VAL A 379 -19.65 -10.76 -7.19
N TYR A 380 -19.95 -11.81 -6.43
CA TYR A 380 -19.61 -13.19 -6.70
C TYR A 380 -20.89 -14.02 -6.95
N ASP A 381 -20.88 -14.81 -8.02
CA ASP A 381 -21.90 -15.80 -8.32
C ASP A 381 -21.26 -17.13 -8.75
N PHE A 382 -21.97 -18.22 -8.48
CA PHE A 382 -21.58 -19.56 -8.92
C PHE A 382 -22.79 -20.26 -9.53
N ILE A 383 -22.66 -20.66 -10.78
CA ILE A 383 -23.71 -21.30 -11.56
C ILE A 383 -23.32 -22.73 -11.84
N THR A 384 -24.20 -23.67 -11.50
CA THR A 384 -24.11 -25.05 -11.97
C THR A 384 -25.15 -25.26 -13.06
N ILE A 385 -24.71 -25.62 -14.27
CA ILE A 385 -25.61 -25.95 -15.37
C ILE A 385 -26.16 -27.37 -15.15
N SER A 386 -27.47 -27.53 -15.17
CA SER A 386 -28.12 -28.85 -15.06
C SER A 386 -28.43 -29.44 -16.44
N SER A 387 -28.32 -30.75 -16.61
CA SER A 387 -28.57 -31.46 -17.89
C SER A 387 -29.97 -31.31 -18.47
N GLN A 388 -30.94 -30.84 -17.69
CA GLN A 388 -32.32 -30.70 -18.15
C GLN A 388 -32.56 -29.49 -19.07
N SER A 389 -31.65 -28.50 -19.12
CA SER A 389 -31.84 -27.30 -19.95
C SER A 389 -31.62 -27.53 -21.45
N ASP A 390 -30.83 -28.55 -21.83
CA ASP A 390 -30.45 -28.81 -23.22
C ASP A 390 -31.44 -29.73 -23.97
N GLU A 391 -32.40 -30.34 -23.28
CA GLU A 391 -33.43 -31.23 -23.87
C GLU A 391 -34.84 -30.62 -23.81
N LEU A 392 -34.98 -29.31 -24.07
CA LEU A 392 -36.31 -28.75 -24.32
C LEU A 392 -36.91 -29.46 -25.56
N SER A 393 -38.02 -30.18 -25.38
CA SER A 393 -38.73 -30.84 -26.48
C SER A 393 -40.23 -30.57 -26.43
N LEU A 394 -40.74 -29.99 -27.52
CA LEU A 394 -42.15 -29.67 -27.72
C LEU A 394 -42.69 -30.50 -28.91
N ASP A 395 -43.40 -31.58 -28.61
CA ASP A 395 -44.01 -32.53 -29.58
C ASP A 395 -42.99 -33.11 -30.57
N GLY A 396 -41.82 -33.50 -30.07
CA GLY A 396 -40.72 -34.04 -30.87
C GLY A 396 -39.86 -32.98 -31.56
N ALA A 397 -40.21 -31.69 -31.46
CA ALA A 397 -39.32 -30.61 -31.86
C ALA A 397 -38.28 -30.34 -30.76
N SER A 398 -36.99 -30.44 -31.09
CA SER A 398 -35.89 -30.13 -30.15
C SER A 398 -35.39 -28.72 -30.34
N PHE A 399 -34.89 -28.10 -29.27
CA PHE A 399 -34.39 -26.73 -29.30
C PHE A 399 -32.90 -26.67 -28.99
N LYS A 400 -32.25 -25.69 -29.59
CA LYS A 400 -30.91 -25.25 -29.26
C LYS A 400 -31.01 -23.86 -28.65
N GLN A 401 -30.57 -23.71 -27.41
CA GLN A 401 -30.37 -22.39 -26.83
C GLN A 401 -29.18 -21.73 -27.53
N MET A 402 -29.40 -20.54 -28.07
CA MET A 402 -28.35 -19.76 -28.71
C MET A 402 -27.68 -18.87 -27.67
N SER A 403 -26.35 -18.81 -27.70
CA SER A 403 -25.55 -17.85 -26.93
C SER A 403 -24.87 -16.91 -27.90
N PHE A 404 -24.88 -15.61 -27.58
CA PHE A 404 -24.29 -14.57 -28.41
C PHE A 404 -23.38 -13.67 -27.60
N GLU A 405 -22.22 -13.36 -28.15
CA GLU A 405 -21.14 -12.61 -27.47
C GLU A 405 -21.59 -11.21 -27.00
N ARG A 406 -22.47 -10.53 -27.75
CA ARG A 406 -22.98 -9.18 -27.40
C ARG A 406 -24.04 -9.13 -26.30
N SER A 407 -24.66 -10.26 -25.94
CA SER A 407 -25.77 -10.29 -24.96
C SER A 407 -25.32 -10.06 -23.51
N SER A 408 -24.01 -10.17 -23.23
CA SER A 408 -23.41 -10.03 -21.90
C SER A 408 -22.82 -8.64 -21.62
N GLU A 409 -22.95 -7.67 -22.54
CA GLU A 409 -22.38 -6.32 -22.40
C GLU A 409 -23.17 -5.39 -21.46
N VAL A 410 -24.03 -5.92 -20.57
CA VAL A 410 -24.78 -5.12 -19.59
C VAL A 410 -24.20 -5.27 -18.18
N ALA A 411 -23.68 -4.19 -17.61
CA ALA A 411 -23.09 -4.16 -16.27
C ALA A 411 -24.13 -3.80 -15.20
N LYS A 412 -24.50 -4.78 -14.36
CA LYS A 412 -25.36 -4.57 -13.18
C LYS A 412 -24.58 -4.03 -11.98
N PHE A 413 -23.28 -4.34 -11.94
CA PHE A 413 -22.33 -4.04 -10.88
C PHE A 413 -21.00 -3.58 -11.48
N ASP A 414 -20.15 -2.97 -10.68
CA ASP A 414 -18.86 -2.47 -11.16
C ASP A 414 -17.89 -3.61 -11.47
N PHE A 415 -17.92 -4.67 -10.65
CA PHE A 415 -17.13 -5.88 -10.79
C PHE A 415 -17.98 -7.10 -10.44
N MET A 416 -18.22 -8.00 -11.39
CA MET A 416 -18.97 -9.24 -11.16
C MET A 416 -18.19 -10.44 -11.69
N LEU A 417 -17.83 -11.36 -10.80
CA LEU A 417 -17.24 -12.64 -11.16
C LEU A 417 -18.28 -13.76 -11.03
N THR A 418 -18.53 -14.45 -12.13
CA THR A 418 -19.45 -15.59 -12.18
C THR A 418 -18.69 -16.85 -12.59
N PHE A 419 -18.57 -17.81 -11.68
CA PHE A 419 -18.12 -19.15 -12.05
C PHE A 419 -19.26 -19.95 -12.66
N ILE A 420 -18.93 -20.73 -13.69
CA ILE A 420 -19.87 -21.63 -14.35
C ILE A 420 -19.27 -23.03 -14.36
N TYR A 421 -19.95 -23.94 -13.69
CA TYR A 421 -19.64 -25.36 -13.71
C TYR A 421 -20.65 -26.10 -14.58
N ASN A 422 -20.18 -26.77 -15.62
CA ASN A 422 -20.99 -27.61 -16.49
C ASN A 422 -20.65 -29.10 -16.32
N PRO A 423 -21.42 -29.85 -15.50
CA PRO A 423 -21.24 -31.29 -15.30
C PRO A 423 -21.66 -32.17 -16.49
N VAL A 424 -22.26 -31.59 -17.54
CA VAL A 424 -22.93 -32.31 -18.65
C VAL A 424 -22.10 -32.32 -19.92
N MET A 425 -21.25 -31.32 -20.10
CA MET A 425 -20.21 -31.30 -21.15
C MET A 425 -19.26 -32.49 -20.96
N GLU A 426 -18.73 -33.02 -22.07
CA GLU A 426 -17.58 -33.93 -22.00
C GLU A 426 -16.50 -33.24 -21.15
N HIS A 427 -16.10 -33.85 -20.03
CA HIS A 427 -15.03 -33.40 -19.13
C HIS A 427 -15.36 -32.37 -18.02
N ASN A 428 -16.60 -32.28 -17.49
CA ASN A 428 -16.90 -31.51 -16.26
C ASN A 428 -16.37 -30.06 -16.27
N ARG A 429 -16.59 -29.33 -17.37
CA ARG A 429 -15.89 -28.08 -17.66
C ARG A 429 -16.21 -26.97 -16.65
N LEU A 430 -15.18 -26.41 -16.03
CA LEU A 430 -15.24 -25.17 -15.24
C LEU A 430 -14.85 -23.97 -16.11
N SER A 431 -15.58 -22.87 -15.98
CA SER A 431 -15.22 -21.58 -16.57
C SER A 431 -15.60 -20.43 -15.64
N PHE A 432 -15.11 -19.24 -15.93
CA PHE A 432 -15.62 -18.02 -15.28
C PHE A 432 -15.84 -16.91 -16.30
N HIS A 433 -16.75 -16.00 -15.93
CA HIS A 433 -17.03 -14.76 -16.62
C HIS A 433 -16.76 -13.62 -15.64
N LEU A 434 -15.89 -12.69 -16.04
CA LEU A 434 -15.67 -11.44 -15.33
C LEU A 434 -16.32 -10.32 -16.14
N THR A 435 -17.34 -9.71 -15.57
CA THR A 435 -18.10 -8.59 -16.15
C THR A 435 -17.84 -7.36 -15.31
N CYS A 436 -17.24 -6.33 -15.91
CA CYS A 436 -16.96 -5.06 -15.25
C CYS A 436 -17.63 -3.89 -15.99
N SER A 437 -17.96 -2.82 -15.27
CA SER A 437 -18.52 -1.60 -15.89
C SER A 437 -17.48 -0.89 -16.77
N ARG A 438 -17.84 -0.55 -18.01
CA ARG A 438 -17.02 0.29 -18.91
C ARG A 438 -16.85 1.72 -18.42
N ASP A 439 -17.65 2.15 -17.44
CA ASP A 439 -17.45 3.45 -16.78
C ASP A 439 -16.16 3.49 -15.98
N LEU A 440 -15.63 2.33 -15.57
CA LEU A 440 -14.45 2.19 -14.72
C LEU A 440 -13.32 1.42 -15.38
N PHE A 441 -13.63 0.41 -16.22
CA PHE A 441 -12.64 -0.53 -16.76
C PHE A 441 -12.65 -0.58 -18.29
N ASP A 442 -11.46 -0.45 -18.85
CA ASP A 442 -11.17 -0.71 -20.26
C ASP A 442 -11.09 -2.24 -20.50
N GLU A 443 -11.38 -2.67 -21.73
CA GLU A 443 -11.43 -4.10 -22.08
C GLU A 443 -10.10 -4.82 -21.85
N SER A 444 -8.98 -4.13 -22.10
CA SER A 444 -7.63 -4.64 -21.84
C SER A 444 -7.41 -4.94 -20.35
N THR A 445 -7.89 -4.06 -19.48
CA THR A 445 -7.73 -4.19 -18.02
C THR A 445 -8.56 -5.36 -17.50
N VAL A 446 -9.82 -5.49 -17.94
CA VAL A 446 -10.66 -6.65 -17.60
C VAL A 446 -10.05 -7.96 -18.08
N ARG A 447 -9.52 -8.00 -19.31
CA ARG A 447 -8.83 -9.18 -19.85
C ARG A 447 -7.60 -9.54 -19.03
N ASN A 448 -6.81 -8.55 -18.62
CA ASN A 448 -5.62 -8.77 -17.78
C ASN A 448 -6.00 -9.29 -16.39
N ILE A 449 -7.02 -8.72 -15.74
CA ILE A 449 -7.53 -9.24 -14.45
C ILE A 449 -7.98 -10.71 -14.62
N GLY A 450 -8.66 -11.04 -15.72
CA GLY A 450 -9.03 -12.43 -16.05
C GLY A 450 -7.82 -13.35 -16.18
N ARG A 451 -6.80 -12.97 -16.97
CA ARG A 451 -5.56 -13.76 -17.11
C ARG A 451 -4.85 -13.97 -15.78
N ARG A 452 -4.83 -12.96 -14.90
CA ARG A 452 -4.22 -13.08 -13.56
C ARG A 452 -5.00 -14.06 -12.68
N LEU A 453 -6.32 -14.03 -12.71
CA LEU A 453 -7.15 -15.01 -12.00
C LEU A 453 -6.92 -16.42 -12.55
N GLU A 454 -6.83 -16.60 -13.86
CA GLU A 454 -6.46 -17.88 -14.48
C GLU A 454 -5.08 -18.36 -14.01
N TYR A 455 -4.09 -17.46 -13.93
CA TYR A 455 -2.76 -17.77 -13.42
C TYR A 455 -2.79 -18.17 -11.93
N CYS A 456 -3.67 -17.58 -11.11
CA CYS A 456 -3.90 -18.05 -9.75
C CYS A 456 -4.45 -19.48 -9.72
N PHE A 457 -5.38 -19.84 -10.61
CA PHE A 457 -5.86 -21.22 -10.74
C PHE A 457 -4.75 -22.19 -11.13
N GLN A 458 -3.89 -21.80 -12.08
CA GLN A 458 -2.75 -22.62 -12.50
C GLN A 458 -1.76 -22.85 -11.36
N GLN A 459 -1.48 -21.82 -10.55
CA GLN A 459 -0.60 -21.95 -9.37
C GLN A 459 -1.13 -22.94 -8.32
N ILE A 460 -2.45 -23.04 -8.16
CA ILE A 460 -3.10 -23.93 -7.17
C ILE A 460 -3.28 -25.35 -7.73
N PHE A 461 -3.69 -25.49 -9.00
CA PHE A 461 -4.24 -26.75 -9.52
C PHE A 461 -3.44 -27.41 -10.64
N ALA A 462 -2.44 -26.76 -11.26
CA ALA A 462 -1.70 -27.36 -12.37
C ALA A 462 -0.65 -28.38 -11.91
N SER A 463 -0.48 -29.48 -12.64
CA SER A 463 0.50 -30.55 -12.31
C SER A 463 1.95 -30.27 -12.76
N ASN A 464 2.21 -29.16 -13.48
CA ASN A 464 3.51 -28.89 -14.12
C ASN A 464 4.65 -28.58 -13.12
N GLU A 465 5.81 -29.23 -13.30
CA GLU A 465 7.07 -28.97 -12.57
C GLU A 465 7.67 -27.56 -12.82
N ASN A 466 7.24 -26.86 -13.88
CA ASN A 466 7.75 -25.54 -14.28
C ASN A 466 6.98 -24.33 -13.71
N ILE A 467 5.84 -24.57 -13.06
CA ILE A 467 5.14 -23.54 -12.29
C ILE A 467 5.53 -23.82 -10.84
N ASN A 468 5.97 -22.81 -10.09
CA ASN A 468 6.23 -22.97 -8.65
C ASN A 468 4.95 -23.47 -7.97
N GLN A 469 4.81 -24.80 -7.84
CA GLN A 469 3.60 -25.40 -7.33
C GLN A 469 3.39 -24.93 -5.90
N ILE A 470 2.31 -24.18 -5.74
CA ILE A 470 1.79 -23.81 -4.44
C ILE A 470 1.02 -25.04 -3.95
N GLY A 471 1.75 -26.07 -3.50
CA GLY A 471 1.13 -27.25 -2.89
C GLY A 471 0.17 -26.81 -1.78
N THR A 472 -1.05 -27.35 -1.78
CA THR A 472 -2.18 -26.79 -1.02
C THR A 472 -1.95 -26.74 0.49
N CYS A 473 -1.04 -27.53 1.08
CA CYS A 473 -1.00 -27.62 2.54
C CYS A 473 -0.12 -26.61 3.33
N PHE A 474 0.68 -25.71 2.73
CA PHE A 474 1.55 -24.81 3.54
C PHE A 474 1.85 -23.42 2.96
N THR A 475 1.14 -23.01 1.91
CA THR A 475 1.51 -21.78 1.23
C THR A 475 0.69 -20.59 1.74
N SER A 476 1.40 -19.67 2.37
CA SER A 476 0.91 -18.35 2.78
C SER A 476 0.27 -17.61 1.61
N LEU A 477 -0.85 -16.91 1.86
CA LEU A 477 -1.49 -16.02 0.87
C LEU A 477 -0.50 -15.03 0.25
N SER A 478 0.51 -14.60 1.00
CA SER A 478 1.57 -13.71 0.51
C SER A 478 2.38 -14.26 -0.68
N LYS A 479 2.41 -15.57 -0.91
CA LYS A 479 3.19 -16.19 -2.00
C LYS A 479 2.43 -16.29 -3.33
N PHE A 480 1.13 -15.99 -3.36
CA PHE A 480 0.39 -15.88 -4.62
C PHE A 480 0.96 -14.74 -5.46
N ASN A 481 1.43 -15.05 -6.67
CA ASN A 481 1.90 -14.05 -7.60
C ASN A 481 0.79 -13.69 -8.60
N LEU A 482 0.49 -12.40 -8.72
CA LEU A 482 -0.40 -11.91 -9.76
C LEU A 482 0.34 -11.53 -11.04
N ILE A 483 1.66 -11.32 -10.99
CA ILE A 483 2.48 -10.94 -12.16
C ILE A 483 2.58 -12.14 -13.10
N LEU A 484 2.18 -11.94 -14.35
CA LEU A 484 2.21 -13.00 -15.35
C LEU A 484 3.67 -13.28 -15.77
N PRO A 485 4.06 -14.52 -16.09
CA PRO A 485 5.43 -14.83 -16.51
C PRO A 485 5.94 -13.97 -17.68
N GLU A 486 5.07 -13.73 -18.67
CA GLU A 486 5.37 -12.89 -19.85
C GLU A 486 5.72 -11.44 -19.45
N GLU A 487 5.08 -10.88 -18.43
CA GLU A 487 5.32 -9.50 -17.96
C GLU A 487 6.68 -9.35 -17.26
N THR A 488 7.33 -10.46 -16.92
CA THR A 488 8.69 -10.46 -16.36
C THR A 488 9.78 -10.48 -17.43
N GLU A 489 9.44 -10.93 -18.64
CA GLU A 489 10.35 -11.05 -19.80
C GLU A 489 10.19 -9.89 -20.80
N GLU A 490 9.04 -9.20 -20.79
CA GLU A 490 8.64 -8.17 -21.76
C GLU A 490 9.65 -7.03 -21.96
N LEU A 491 10.50 -6.70 -20.98
CA LEU A 491 11.50 -5.65 -21.17
C LEU A 491 12.51 -6.01 -22.25
N GLU A 492 13.06 -7.23 -22.26
CA GLU A 492 14.17 -7.62 -23.15
C GLU A 492 13.78 -7.51 -24.64
N ASP A 493 12.52 -7.83 -24.96
CA ASP A 493 11.97 -7.84 -26.30
C ASP A 493 11.55 -6.45 -26.84
N ILE A 494 11.60 -5.38 -26.03
CA ILE A 494 11.29 -4.02 -26.50
C ILE A 494 12.36 -3.56 -27.49
N ILE A 495 12.00 -3.55 -28.76
CA ILE A 495 12.82 -2.97 -29.83
C ILE A 495 12.61 -1.46 -29.83
N PHE A 496 13.60 -0.71 -29.34
CA PHE A 496 13.64 0.73 -29.51
C PHE A 496 13.83 1.03 -31.00
N CYS A 497 12.81 1.62 -31.62
CA CYS A 497 12.87 2.04 -33.02
C CYS A 497 12.31 3.46 -33.17
N ARG A 498 12.80 4.16 -34.21
CA ARG A 498 12.29 5.48 -34.54
C ARG A 498 10.82 5.35 -34.96
N GLN A 499 9.91 5.99 -34.23
CA GLN A 499 8.51 6.03 -34.64
C GLN A 499 8.32 7.08 -35.74
N SER A 500 7.90 6.65 -36.93
CA SER A 500 7.77 7.47 -38.15
C SER A 500 6.78 8.63 -38.04
N HIS A 501 5.92 8.64 -37.02
CA HIS A 501 4.86 9.62 -36.82
C HIS A 501 5.15 10.67 -35.74
N ILE A 502 6.26 10.56 -35.00
CA ILE A 502 6.59 11.54 -33.94
C ILE A 502 7.08 12.84 -34.59
N THR A 503 6.32 13.92 -34.38
CA THR A 503 6.65 15.29 -34.81
C THR A 503 7.88 15.84 -34.04
N ASN A 504 8.13 17.15 -34.06
CA ASN A 504 9.15 17.75 -33.17
C ASN A 504 8.61 17.99 -31.75
N GLU A 505 7.53 17.32 -31.39
CA GLU A 505 6.81 17.47 -30.12
C GLU A 505 6.34 16.11 -29.63
N ALA A 506 6.49 15.86 -28.32
CA ALA A 506 6.09 14.62 -27.64
C ALA A 506 5.92 14.86 -26.12
N PRO A 507 5.27 13.96 -25.36
CA PRO A 507 5.30 14.03 -23.90
C PRO A 507 6.73 13.96 -23.33
N ALA A 508 6.93 14.57 -22.17
CA ALA A 508 8.12 14.37 -21.35
C ALA A 508 8.23 12.93 -20.84
N SER A 509 9.45 12.44 -20.66
CA SER A 509 9.69 11.21 -19.89
C SER A 509 9.22 11.40 -18.45
N PHE A 510 9.00 10.31 -17.72
CA PHE A 510 8.56 10.45 -16.34
C PHE A 510 9.63 11.10 -15.45
N SER A 511 10.92 10.80 -15.67
CA SER A 511 12.03 11.44 -14.95
C SER A 511 12.09 12.94 -15.22
N GLN A 512 11.86 13.39 -16.45
CA GLN A 512 11.77 14.81 -16.79
C GLN A 512 10.62 15.51 -16.07
N ALA A 513 9.43 14.86 -16.06
CA ALA A 513 8.25 15.40 -15.39
C ALA A 513 8.49 15.55 -13.88
N LEU A 514 9.09 14.55 -13.23
CA LEU A 514 9.42 14.58 -11.81
C LEU A 514 10.41 15.69 -11.48
N LEU A 515 11.50 15.84 -12.25
CA LEU A 515 12.51 16.86 -12.02
C LEU A 515 11.93 18.27 -12.21
N CYS A 516 11.15 18.49 -13.27
CA CYS A 516 10.49 19.78 -13.50
C CYS A 516 9.45 20.10 -12.41
N HIS A 517 8.75 19.08 -11.88
CA HIS A 517 7.85 19.27 -10.74
C HIS A 517 8.61 19.71 -9.48
N ASN A 518 9.75 19.07 -9.18
CA ASN A 518 10.61 19.43 -8.05
C ASN A 518 11.23 20.82 -8.18
N GLU A 519 11.53 21.26 -9.42
CA GLU A 519 12.16 22.55 -9.67
C GLU A 519 11.15 23.71 -9.82
N CYS A 520 9.94 23.48 -10.37
CA CYS A 520 8.97 24.55 -10.67
C CYS A 520 7.53 24.10 -11.05
N ILE A 521 6.79 23.27 -10.28
CA ILE A 521 5.30 23.33 -10.29
C ILE A 521 4.71 23.09 -8.88
N ASP A 522 4.98 24.02 -7.96
CA ASP A 522 4.00 24.51 -6.98
C ASP A 522 3.99 26.04 -7.13
N PHE A 523 2.90 26.59 -7.68
CA PHE A 523 2.75 28.01 -8.00
C PHE A 523 2.69 28.91 -6.75
N THR A 524 3.80 29.04 -6.02
CA THR A 524 4.01 30.12 -5.06
C THR A 524 5.34 30.85 -5.37
N PRO A 525 5.33 32.19 -5.54
CA PRO A 525 6.51 32.94 -5.96
C PRO A 525 7.57 33.14 -4.86
N HIS A 526 7.59 32.29 -3.84
CA HIS A 526 8.36 32.51 -2.61
C HIS A 526 9.28 31.36 -2.19
N ILE A 527 9.33 30.27 -2.96
CA ILE A 527 10.25 29.15 -2.70
C ILE A 527 11.57 29.42 -3.46
N SER A 528 12.67 29.12 -2.77
CA SER A 528 14.06 29.48 -3.02
C SER A 528 14.54 29.39 -4.48
N GLN A 529 15.06 30.53 -5.00
CA GLN A 529 15.69 30.71 -6.31
C GLN A 529 17.07 30.04 -6.41
N VAL A 530 17.18 28.73 -6.17
CA VAL A 530 18.47 28.03 -6.06
C VAL A 530 18.63 27.02 -7.22
N PRO A 531 19.75 27.06 -7.98
CA PRO A 531 19.95 26.24 -9.18
C PRO A 531 20.36 24.79 -8.89
N ILE A 532 19.56 24.04 -8.13
CA ILE A 532 19.90 22.70 -7.60
C ILE A 532 20.14 21.66 -8.72
N TYR A 533 19.47 21.80 -9.86
CA TYR A 533 19.58 20.88 -11.00
C TYR A 533 20.51 21.38 -12.12
N ASN A 534 21.28 22.43 -11.87
CA ASN A 534 22.40 22.80 -12.74
C ASN A 534 23.57 21.85 -12.53
N MET A 535 24.19 21.41 -13.61
CA MET A 535 25.32 20.49 -13.64
C MET A 535 26.57 21.18 -14.21
N PRO A 536 27.33 21.94 -13.40
CA PRO A 536 28.57 22.57 -13.83
C PRO A 536 29.75 21.59 -13.80
N PHE A 537 30.38 21.38 -14.96
CA PHE A 537 31.59 20.59 -15.14
C PHE A 537 32.79 21.49 -15.43
N VAL A 538 33.75 21.53 -14.50
CA VAL A 538 34.90 22.43 -14.53
C VAL A 538 36.15 21.69 -15.00
N TYR A 539 36.76 22.16 -16.09
CA TYR A 539 37.97 21.59 -16.68
C TYR A 539 39.14 22.58 -16.65
N HIS A 540 40.28 22.08 -16.19
CA HIS A 540 41.58 22.74 -16.28
C HIS A 540 42.39 22.16 -17.44
N PHE A 541 43.43 22.85 -17.86
CA PHE A 541 44.37 22.33 -18.86
C PHE A 541 45.54 21.63 -18.19
N HIS A 542 45.96 20.49 -18.73
CA HIS A 542 47.25 19.90 -18.37
C HIS A 542 48.38 20.88 -18.72
N PRO A 543 49.47 20.98 -17.92
CA PRO A 543 50.58 21.88 -18.19
C PRO A 543 51.09 21.80 -19.64
N HIS A 544 51.34 22.96 -20.24
CA HIS A 544 51.79 23.12 -21.64
C HIS A 544 50.79 22.75 -22.77
N HIS A 545 49.54 22.40 -22.47
CA HIS A 545 48.51 22.21 -23.50
C HIS A 545 47.76 23.50 -23.82
N THR A 546 47.26 23.63 -25.06
CA THR A 546 46.51 24.81 -25.51
C THR A 546 45.36 24.45 -26.46
N LEU A 547 44.25 25.16 -26.38
CA LEU A 547 43.04 24.80 -27.14
C LEU A 547 42.47 26.01 -27.89
N SER A 548 42.20 25.85 -29.18
CA SER A 548 41.70 26.92 -30.04
C SER A 548 40.23 27.20 -29.75
N VAL A 549 39.93 28.42 -29.33
CA VAL A 549 38.56 28.86 -29.03
C VAL A 549 37.67 28.76 -30.27
N GLN A 550 38.18 29.14 -31.45
CA GLN A 550 37.41 29.07 -32.69
C GLN A 550 36.99 27.64 -33.06
N ARG A 551 37.92 26.68 -32.92
CA ARG A 551 37.62 25.27 -33.16
C ARG A 551 36.66 24.72 -32.10
N LEU A 552 36.80 25.16 -30.85
CA LEU A 552 35.88 24.79 -29.77
C LEU A 552 34.46 25.27 -30.05
N CYS A 553 34.28 26.55 -30.41
CA CYS A 553 32.99 27.10 -30.78
C CYS A 553 32.34 26.30 -31.91
N HIS A 554 33.11 26.01 -32.97
CA HIS A 554 32.61 25.24 -34.11
C HIS A 554 32.24 23.80 -33.71
N ALA A 555 33.04 23.16 -32.87
CA ALA A 555 32.75 21.82 -32.38
C ALA A 555 31.45 21.77 -31.54
N LEU A 556 31.28 22.72 -30.61
CA LEU A 556 30.05 22.84 -29.82
C LEU A 556 28.81 23.10 -30.69
N GLN A 557 28.95 23.87 -31.76
CA GLN A 557 27.87 24.08 -32.73
C GLN A 557 27.42 22.77 -33.39
N LEU A 558 28.37 21.92 -33.76
CA LEU A 558 28.07 20.62 -34.36
C LEU A 558 27.37 19.69 -33.35
N ILE A 559 27.78 19.70 -32.08
CA ILE A 559 27.18 18.86 -31.01
C ILE A 559 25.73 19.28 -30.75
N VAL A 560 25.47 20.57 -30.53
CA VAL A 560 24.11 21.09 -30.29
C VAL A 560 23.20 20.84 -31.50
N THR A 561 23.77 20.83 -32.72
CA THR A 561 23.02 20.48 -33.92
C THR A 561 22.68 18.98 -33.96
N LYS A 562 23.65 18.12 -33.65
CA LYS A 562 23.52 16.65 -33.66
C LYS A 562 22.53 16.16 -32.62
N HIS A 563 22.63 16.65 -31.38
CA HIS A 563 21.87 16.16 -30.24
C HIS A 563 20.67 17.07 -29.97
N GLU A 564 19.46 16.59 -30.30
CA GLU A 564 18.24 17.37 -30.15
C GLU A 564 17.91 17.74 -28.70
N ALA A 565 18.32 16.94 -27.71
CA ALA A 565 18.08 17.21 -26.29
C ALA A 565 18.59 18.59 -25.85
N LEU A 566 19.72 19.04 -26.40
CA LEU A 566 20.30 20.37 -26.12
C LEU A 566 19.50 21.52 -26.75
N ARG A 567 18.54 21.21 -27.63
CA ARG A 567 17.64 22.14 -28.32
C ARG A 567 16.17 21.89 -27.97
N THR A 568 15.91 21.12 -26.93
CA THR A 568 14.55 20.83 -26.45
C THR A 568 14.12 21.90 -25.45
N SER A 569 12.85 22.29 -25.55
CA SER A 569 12.13 23.08 -24.56
C SER A 569 11.09 22.20 -23.87
N LEU A 570 10.81 22.48 -22.59
CA LEU A 570 9.80 21.79 -21.78
C LEU A 570 8.66 22.77 -21.50
N VAL A 571 7.45 22.43 -21.94
CA VAL A 571 6.27 23.31 -21.87
C VAL A 571 5.10 22.54 -21.28
N PHE A 572 4.42 23.13 -20.30
CA PHE A 572 3.24 22.53 -19.68
C PHE A 572 1.98 22.86 -20.48
N HIS A 573 1.25 21.83 -20.93
CA HIS A 573 -0.01 21.99 -21.65
C HIS A 573 -1.20 21.88 -20.68
N THR A 574 -1.91 22.97 -20.46
CA THR A 574 -3.02 23.06 -19.49
C THR A 574 -4.26 22.25 -19.89
N GLU A 575 -4.54 22.09 -21.18
CA GLU A 575 -5.72 21.34 -21.67
C GLU A 575 -5.65 19.86 -21.31
N ASN A 576 -4.45 19.28 -21.26
CA ASN A 576 -4.22 17.86 -21.02
C ASN A 576 -3.48 17.58 -19.70
N ASN A 577 -3.16 18.62 -18.91
CA ASN A 577 -2.41 18.56 -17.65
C ASN A 577 -1.11 17.74 -17.75
N ARG A 578 -0.33 17.94 -18.84
CA ARG A 578 0.88 17.16 -19.15
C ARG A 578 2.05 18.06 -19.56
N LEU A 579 3.25 17.65 -19.18
CA LEU A 579 4.51 18.26 -19.62
C LEU A 579 4.88 17.73 -21.00
N MET A 580 5.15 18.64 -21.93
CA MET A 580 5.51 18.34 -23.32
C MET A 580 6.94 18.79 -23.60
N GLN A 581 7.62 18.03 -24.45
CA GLN A 581 8.93 18.34 -25.03
C GLN A 581 8.73 18.89 -26.44
N GLN A 582 9.43 19.97 -26.78
CA GLN A 582 9.42 20.54 -28.13
C GLN A 582 10.83 20.86 -28.61
N ILE A 583 11.22 20.30 -29.76
CA ILE A 583 12.53 20.52 -30.40
C ILE A 583 12.51 21.82 -31.20
N ILE A 584 13.44 22.72 -30.89
CA ILE A 584 13.59 24.00 -31.58
C ILE A 584 14.48 23.83 -32.83
N ASN A 585 13.89 24.00 -34.01
CA ASN A 585 14.55 23.73 -35.31
C ASN A 585 14.86 24.99 -36.16
N ASN A 586 14.61 26.21 -35.67
CA ASN A 586 14.77 27.41 -36.49
C ASN A 586 16.26 27.84 -36.58
N SER A 587 16.85 27.78 -37.77
CA SER A 587 18.27 28.08 -38.03
C SER A 587 18.70 29.52 -37.71
N GLN A 588 17.76 30.48 -37.75
CA GLN A 588 18.00 31.85 -37.31
C GLN A 588 18.12 31.96 -35.78
N ASN A 589 17.33 31.17 -35.03
CA ASN A 589 17.49 31.07 -33.59
C ASN A 589 18.79 30.35 -33.26
N ILE A 590 19.11 29.21 -33.91
CA ILE A 590 20.35 28.46 -33.67
C ILE A 590 21.58 29.38 -33.67
N ASN A 591 21.72 30.33 -34.60
CA ASN A 591 22.85 31.28 -34.60
C ASN A 591 22.80 32.37 -33.51
N THR A 592 21.63 32.84 -33.06
CA THR A 592 21.50 33.78 -31.91
C THR A 592 21.59 33.07 -30.55
N LEU A 593 21.23 31.78 -30.53
CA LEU A 593 21.36 30.83 -29.43
C LEU A 593 22.85 30.54 -29.10
N PHE A 594 23.79 30.88 -30.00
CA PHE A 594 25.24 30.64 -29.84
C PHE A 594 26.04 31.78 -29.18
N THR A 595 25.39 32.70 -28.46
CA THR A 595 26.07 33.79 -27.74
C THR A 595 26.28 33.45 -26.25
N PHE A 596 26.91 32.32 -25.92
CA PHE A 596 27.07 31.90 -24.51
C PHE A 596 28.47 31.42 -24.14
N ILE A 597 29.47 31.81 -24.92
CA ILE A 597 30.85 31.83 -24.43
C ILE A 597 31.09 33.18 -23.77
N GLU A 598 30.91 33.20 -22.46
CA GLU A 598 31.29 34.35 -21.65
C GLU A 598 32.78 34.27 -21.32
N SER A 599 33.52 35.26 -21.79
CA SER A 599 34.94 35.42 -21.48
C SER A 599 35.08 36.21 -20.17
N ILE A 600 35.40 35.52 -19.08
CA ILE A 600 35.59 36.16 -17.77
C ILE A 600 37.09 36.31 -17.52
N TYR A 601 37.56 37.51 -17.19
CA TYR A 601 38.97 37.75 -16.85
C TYR A 601 39.14 37.82 -15.33
N ALA A 602 39.97 36.94 -14.77
CA ALA A 602 40.08 36.78 -13.32
C ALA A 602 41.53 36.68 -12.82
N THR A 603 41.76 37.11 -11.58
CA THR A 603 42.96 36.76 -10.81
C THR A 603 42.80 35.39 -10.15
N HIS A 604 43.87 34.80 -9.61
CA HIS A 604 43.79 33.50 -8.92
C HIS A 604 42.83 33.53 -7.72
N GLU A 605 42.73 34.66 -7.02
CA GLU A 605 41.80 34.82 -5.89
C GLU A 605 40.34 34.86 -6.37
N GLN A 606 40.07 35.47 -7.52
CA GLN A 606 38.72 35.57 -8.10
C GLN A 606 38.25 34.29 -8.82
N LEU A 607 39.17 33.41 -9.25
CA LEU A 607 38.81 32.17 -9.95
C LEU A 607 37.91 31.28 -9.10
N ASN A 608 38.22 31.14 -7.80
CA ASN A 608 37.42 30.34 -6.89
C ASN A 608 36.03 30.95 -6.66
N ASP A 609 35.95 32.27 -6.55
CA ASP A 609 34.68 32.99 -6.40
C ASP A 609 33.80 32.82 -7.66
N ILE A 610 34.40 32.86 -8.86
CA ILE A 610 33.67 32.62 -10.11
C ILE A 610 33.17 31.17 -10.18
N ILE A 611 34.02 30.18 -9.87
CA ILE A 611 33.59 28.77 -9.83
C ILE A 611 32.47 28.58 -8.80
N HIS A 612 32.57 29.24 -7.65
CA HIS A 612 31.54 29.21 -6.61
C HIS A 612 30.24 29.89 -7.08
N GLU A 613 30.31 31.05 -7.74
CA GLU A 613 29.13 31.71 -8.32
C GLU A 613 28.47 30.85 -9.40
N GLU A 614 29.26 30.22 -10.26
CA GLU A 614 28.79 29.28 -11.28
C GLU A 614 28.08 28.05 -10.69
N LYS A 615 28.55 27.56 -9.54
CA LYS A 615 27.95 26.42 -8.86
C LYS A 615 26.70 26.78 -8.06
N TYR A 616 26.70 27.93 -7.39
CA TYR A 616 25.76 28.21 -6.30
C TYR A 616 24.88 29.45 -6.51
N ASN A 617 25.25 30.39 -7.38
CA ASN A 617 24.62 31.72 -7.51
C ASN A 617 24.15 32.07 -8.94
N LEU A 618 24.09 31.11 -9.87
CA LEU A 618 23.73 31.40 -11.27
C LEU A 618 22.26 31.76 -11.49
N GLN A 619 22.04 32.47 -12.59
CA GLN A 619 20.74 32.64 -13.22
C GLN A 619 20.18 31.27 -13.65
N LEU A 620 18.96 30.96 -13.20
CA LEU A 620 18.23 29.74 -13.55
C LEU A 620 18.14 29.55 -15.07
N PHE A 621 18.09 28.30 -15.54
CA PHE A 621 17.72 28.02 -16.92
C PHE A 621 16.21 28.20 -17.09
N ASP A 622 15.80 28.87 -18.17
CA ASP A 622 14.40 28.91 -18.58
C ASP A 622 14.12 27.71 -19.49
N LEU A 623 13.57 26.64 -18.91
CA LEU A 623 13.27 25.40 -19.63
C LEU A 623 12.26 25.59 -20.77
N THR A 624 11.50 26.69 -20.78
CA THR A 624 10.47 26.96 -21.80
C THR A 624 11.02 27.57 -23.08
N GLN A 625 12.18 28.23 -23.02
CA GLN A 625 12.78 28.93 -24.18
C GLN A 625 13.65 28.01 -25.04
N GLY A 626 14.07 26.87 -24.48
CA GLY A 626 15.02 25.93 -25.06
C GLY A 626 16.45 26.49 -25.16
N LEU A 627 17.42 25.59 -25.02
CA LEU A 627 18.83 25.79 -24.62
C LEU A 627 19.08 25.72 -23.12
N VAL A 628 19.39 24.52 -22.69
CA VAL A 628 19.81 24.25 -21.32
C VAL A 628 21.30 23.93 -21.22
N PHE A 629 22.11 24.70 -21.96
CA PHE A 629 23.57 24.54 -22.06
C PHE A 629 24.26 25.91 -22.09
N ARG A 630 25.30 26.08 -21.26
CA ARG A 630 26.21 27.24 -21.24
C ARG A 630 27.66 26.77 -21.18
N CYS A 631 28.58 27.56 -21.75
CA CYS A 631 30.01 27.24 -21.76
C CYS A 631 30.81 28.48 -21.39
N HIS A 632 31.36 28.58 -20.18
CA HIS A 632 32.13 29.75 -19.76
C HIS A 632 33.63 29.50 -19.96
N LEU A 633 34.32 30.51 -20.51
CA LEU A 633 35.76 30.50 -20.70
C LEU A 633 36.38 31.52 -19.75
N VAL A 634 37.08 31.04 -18.73
CA VAL A 634 37.68 31.91 -17.72
C VAL A 634 39.17 32.07 -18.00
N TYR A 635 39.59 33.30 -18.29
CA TYR A 635 40.95 33.67 -18.67
C TYR A 635 41.76 34.21 -17.49
N TYR A 636 42.95 33.67 -17.26
CA TYR A 636 43.84 34.13 -16.19
C TYR A 636 44.78 35.24 -16.66
N LYS A 637 44.61 36.46 -16.13
CA LYS A 637 45.34 37.70 -16.47
C LYS A 637 45.25 38.12 -17.95
N GLN A 638 45.04 39.42 -18.16
CA GLN A 638 44.65 40.06 -19.42
C GLN A 638 45.75 40.14 -20.51
N ILE A 639 46.47 39.05 -20.81
CA ILE A 639 47.53 39.07 -21.84
C ILE A 639 47.59 37.76 -22.60
N SER A 640 46.64 37.52 -23.52
CA SER A 640 46.89 36.73 -24.73
C SER A 640 45.81 37.03 -25.78
N SER A 641 46.21 37.02 -27.04
CA SER A 641 45.34 37.21 -28.21
C SER A 641 44.24 36.14 -28.25
N ASN A 642 42.98 36.58 -28.39
CA ASN A 642 41.65 35.92 -28.43
C ASN A 642 41.46 34.55 -29.12
N HIS A 643 42.47 33.68 -29.25
CA HIS A 643 42.40 32.50 -30.12
C HIS A 643 42.73 31.18 -29.43
N PHE A 644 43.45 31.17 -28.30
CA PHE A 644 43.86 29.95 -27.59
C PHE A 644 43.69 30.06 -26.08
N LEU A 645 43.16 29.00 -25.46
CA LEU A 645 43.16 28.73 -24.03
C LEU A 645 44.44 28.00 -23.65
N SER A 646 44.89 28.16 -22.41
CA SER A 646 46.16 27.65 -21.89
C SER A 646 46.04 27.06 -20.48
N GLU A 647 47.13 26.50 -19.96
CA GLU A 647 47.32 25.98 -18.58
C GLU A 647 46.61 26.74 -17.46
N LYS A 648 46.47 28.07 -17.56
CA LYS A 648 45.92 28.91 -16.48
C LYS A 648 44.44 29.26 -16.67
N ASP A 649 43.87 28.91 -17.82
CA ASP A 649 42.49 29.18 -18.16
C ASP A 649 41.60 27.99 -17.75
N ILE A 650 40.29 28.23 -17.63
CA ILE A 650 39.32 27.22 -17.19
C ILE A 650 38.15 27.18 -18.17
N ILE A 651 37.64 25.97 -18.45
CA ILE A 651 36.39 25.76 -19.19
C ILE A 651 35.34 25.25 -18.21
N ILE A 652 34.15 25.86 -18.21
CA ILE A 652 33.01 25.39 -17.43
C ILE A 652 31.88 25.05 -18.39
N PHE A 653 31.48 23.79 -18.47
CA PHE A 653 30.27 23.36 -19.17
C PHE A 653 29.14 23.25 -18.15
N ASN A 654 28.09 24.03 -18.30
CA ASN A 654 26.95 23.99 -17.41
C ASN A 654 25.70 23.56 -18.16
N LEU A 655 25.08 22.47 -17.70
CA LEU A 655 23.92 21.84 -18.31
C LEU A 655 22.79 21.72 -17.29
N HIS A 656 21.56 21.56 -17.76
CA HIS A 656 20.44 21.28 -16.87
C HIS A 656 20.12 19.78 -16.83
N HIS A 657 19.95 19.25 -15.61
CA HIS A 657 19.77 17.81 -15.39
C HIS A 657 18.47 17.24 -16.02
N ALA A 658 17.44 18.07 -16.24
CA ALA A 658 16.21 17.67 -16.95
C ALA A 658 16.45 17.14 -18.39
N LEU A 659 17.56 17.47 -19.04
CA LEU A 659 17.84 17.08 -20.42
C LEU A 659 19.21 16.41 -20.56
N PHE A 660 19.87 16.13 -19.44
CA PHE A 660 21.24 15.65 -19.41
C PHE A 660 21.51 14.89 -18.11
N ASP A 661 22.25 13.80 -18.18
CA ASP A 661 22.67 13.01 -17.01
C ASP A 661 24.19 12.76 -17.04
N PHE A 662 24.73 12.15 -15.98
CA PHE A 662 26.18 11.94 -15.87
C PHE A 662 26.77 11.12 -17.03
N PRO A 663 26.20 9.98 -17.46
CA PRO A 663 26.79 9.24 -18.57
C PRO A 663 26.63 9.96 -19.93
N SER A 664 25.68 10.91 -20.08
CA SER A 664 25.63 11.78 -21.27
C SER A 664 26.88 12.65 -21.43
N MET A 665 27.59 12.96 -20.35
CA MET A 665 28.85 13.70 -20.41
C MET A 665 29.93 12.94 -21.19
N ASN A 666 29.98 11.61 -21.08
CA ASN A 666 30.95 10.81 -21.83
C ASN A 666 30.69 10.89 -23.34
N ILE A 667 29.41 10.87 -23.75
CA ILE A 667 28.98 11.02 -25.14
C ILE A 667 29.33 12.43 -25.64
N PHE A 668 29.00 13.45 -24.83
CA PHE A 668 29.30 14.85 -25.15
C PHE A 668 30.79 15.08 -25.36
N LEU A 669 31.65 14.60 -24.47
CA LEU A 669 33.11 14.77 -24.56
C LEU A 669 33.72 13.99 -25.73
N HIS A 670 33.24 12.78 -25.98
CA HIS A 670 33.64 11.99 -27.16
C HIS A 670 33.36 12.76 -28.46
N ASP A 671 32.12 13.22 -28.62
CA ASP A 671 31.70 13.97 -29.79
C ASP A 671 32.41 15.33 -29.89
N LEU A 672 32.66 16.00 -28.76
CA LEU A 672 33.43 17.23 -28.71
C LEU A 672 34.85 17.02 -29.23
N ASN A 673 35.53 15.97 -28.80
CA ASN A 673 36.87 15.66 -29.29
C ASN A 673 36.87 15.35 -30.79
N GLN A 674 35.90 14.57 -31.27
CA GLN A 674 35.78 14.23 -32.69
C GLN A 674 35.52 15.48 -33.55
N ALA A 675 34.52 16.28 -33.17
CA ALA A 675 34.15 17.51 -33.85
C ALA A 675 35.28 18.52 -33.85
N TYR A 676 35.97 18.67 -32.72
CA TYR A 676 37.11 19.57 -32.59
C TYR A 676 38.26 19.14 -33.50
N THR A 677 38.59 17.84 -33.51
CA THR A 677 39.75 17.29 -34.24
C THR A 677 39.53 17.28 -35.75
N THR A 678 38.35 16.87 -36.20
CA THR A 678 38.06 16.62 -37.62
C THR A 678 37.24 17.73 -38.29
N GLY A 679 36.59 18.60 -37.51
CA GLY A 679 35.64 19.60 -38.02
C GLY A 679 34.29 19.01 -38.45
N GLN A 680 34.02 17.73 -38.18
CA GLN A 680 32.80 17.02 -38.53
C GLN A 680 32.41 16.03 -37.43
N LEU A 681 31.14 15.62 -37.41
CA LEU A 681 30.64 14.53 -36.56
C LEU A 681 30.17 13.38 -37.45
N SER A 682 30.51 12.15 -37.06
CA SER A 682 29.87 10.98 -37.64
C SER A 682 28.48 10.78 -37.02
N TYR A 683 27.53 10.44 -37.88
CA TYR A 683 26.24 9.91 -37.48
C TYR A 683 26.34 8.39 -37.55
N ASP A 684 26.07 7.70 -36.44
CA ASP A 684 25.94 6.25 -36.48
C ASP A 684 24.70 5.90 -37.30
N ASN A 685 24.90 5.26 -38.46
CA ASN A 685 23.81 4.90 -39.36
C ASN A 685 22.88 3.81 -38.78
N ASN A 686 23.23 3.20 -37.64
CA ASN A 686 22.52 2.06 -37.08
C ASN A 686 21.35 2.43 -36.15
N THR A 687 21.28 3.63 -35.59
CA THR A 687 20.15 4.04 -34.74
C THR A 687 19.76 5.49 -34.96
N ASN A 688 18.69 5.66 -35.73
CA ASN A 688 18.11 6.98 -36.05
C ASN A 688 17.17 7.47 -34.92
N LEU A 689 17.52 7.16 -33.67
CA LEU A 689 16.68 7.27 -32.49
C LEU A 689 16.98 8.58 -31.74
N ARG A 690 15.92 9.26 -31.31
CA ARG A 690 15.98 10.49 -30.52
C ARG A 690 15.57 10.22 -29.07
N TYR A 691 16.00 11.06 -28.14
CA TYR A 691 15.49 10.97 -26.76
C TYR A 691 13.96 11.13 -26.70
N LEU A 692 13.40 11.93 -27.61
CA LEU A 692 11.96 12.10 -27.79
C LEU A 692 11.25 10.77 -28.10
N ASP A 693 11.88 9.90 -28.90
CA ASP A 693 11.33 8.60 -29.26
C ASP A 693 11.33 7.67 -28.03
N TYR A 694 12.39 7.72 -27.20
CA TYR A 694 12.45 7.01 -25.92
C TYR A 694 11.32 7.43 -24.97
N ALA A 695 11.08 8.73 -24.79
CA ALA A 695 10.04 9.24 -23.90
C ALA A 695 8.62 8.79 -24.32
N VAL A 696 8.35 8.70 -25.64
CA VAL A 696 7.07 8.18 -26.13
C VAL A 696 6.94 6.69 -25.86
N ILE A 697 7.99 5.91 -26.12
CA ILE A 697 7.99 4.47 -25.86
C ILE A 697 7.76 4.22 -24.37
N GLU A 698 8.47 4.91 -23.49
CA GLU A 698 8.29 4.83 -22.03
C GLU A 698 6.84 5.08 -21.60
N GLN A 699 6.20 6.12 -22.15
CA GLN A 699 4.80 6.46 -21.87
C GLN A 699 3.78 5.45 -22.43
N GLN A 700 4.18 4.60 -23.37
CA GLN A 700 3.32 3.59 -24.00
C GLN A 700 3.52 2.18 -23.42
N MET A 701 4.57 1.95 -22.62
CA MET A 701 4.84 0.63 -22.04
C MET A 701 3.70 0.18 -21.12
N SER A 702 3.37 -1.12 -21.15
CA SER A 702 2.51 -1.73 -20.14
C SER A 702 3.24 -1.69 -18.80
N MET A 703 2.67 -0.98 -17.84
CA MET A 703 3.24 -0.83 -16.51
C MET A 703 2.55 -1.72 -15.46
N THR A 704 1.66 -2.62 -15.88
CA THR A 704 0.78 -3.35 -14.94
C THR A 704 1.54 -4.30 -14.02
N GLY A 705 2.47 -5.09 -14.55
CA GLY A 705 3.31 -5.99 -13.75
C GLY A 705 4.17 -5.24 -12.74
N ALA A 706 4.85 -4.17 -13.18
CA ALA A 706 5.64 -3.33 -12.29
C ALA A 706 4.80 -2.59 -11.24
N SER A 707 3.63 -2.10 -11.64
CA SER A 707 2.65 -1.47 -10.76
C SER A 707 2.28 -2.40 -9.60
N LEU A 708 1.93 -3.66 -9.90
CA LEU A 708 1.61 -4.66 -8.89
C LEU A 708 2.81 -5.02 -8.01
N PHE A 709 4.01 -5.14 -8.60
CA PHE A 709 5.24 -5.41 -7.86
C PHE A 709 5.50 -4.34 -6.80
N TRP A 710 5.46 -3.06 -7.18
CA TRP A 710 5.75 -1.94 -6.27
C TRP A 710 4.66 -1.75 -5.21
N LEU A 711 3.41 -2.07 -5.54
CA LEU A 711 2.34 -2.10 -4.56
C LEU A 711 2.54 -3.20 -3.49
N ASP A 712 2.90 -4.43 -3.89
CA ASP A 712 3.17 -5.54 -2.95
C ASP A 712 4.46 -5.29 -2.14
N THR A 713 5.54 -4.85 -2.79
CA THR A 713 6.85 -4.58 -2.16
C THR A 713 6.76 -3.54 -1.03
N LEU A 714 5.95 -2.50 -1.23
CA LEU A 714 5.78 -1.40 -0.28
C LEU A 714 4.53 -1.56 0.58
N HIS A 715 3.80 -2.67 0.47
CA HIS A 715 2.63 -2.92 1.31
C HIS A 715 2.97 -2.95 2.81
N ASN A 716 2.11 -2.36 3.64
CA ASN A 716 2.28 -2.24 5.09
C ASN A 716 3.63 -1.67 5.52
N CYS A 717 4.27 -0.88 4.67
CA CYS A 717 5.52 -0.25 5.06
C CYS A 717 5.28 0.83 6.11
N LYS A 718 6.15 0.84 7.13
CA LYS A 718 6.07 1.80 8.24
C LYS A 718 6.78 3.11 7.89
N LEU A 719 6.75 3.48 6.62
CA LEU A 719 7.43 4.65 6.08
C LEU A 719 6.74 5.96 6.45
N ASP A 720 5.57 5.93 7.08
CA ASP A 720 4.98 7.11 7.74
C ASP A 720 5.87 7.67 8.87
N GLN A 721 6.82 6.87 9.38
CA GLN A 721 7.82 7.31 10.35
C GLN A 721 9.15 7.60 9.63
N PRO A 722 9.59 8.87 9.57
CA PRO A 722 10.85 9.21 8.91
C PRO A 722 12.04 8.52 9.58
N LEU A 723 13.11 8.36 8.81
CA LEU A 723 14.35 7.77 9.31
C LEU A 723 14.88 8.61 10.48
N SER A 724 15.11 7.97 11.62
CA SER A 724 15.55 8.64 12.86
C SER A 724 17.06 8.90 12.85
N LEU A 725 17.55 9.56 11.81
CA LEU A 725 18.93 9.99 11.71
C LEU A 725 19.25 11.03 12.82
N PRO A 726 20.52 11.15 13.24
CA PRO A 726 20.93 12.07 14.29
C PRO A 726 20.98 13.52 13.77
N PHE A 727 19.81 14.07 13.44
CA PHE A 727 19.66 15.44 12.99
C PHE A 727 20.08 16.42 14.10
N ASP A 728 20.76 17.50 13.72
CA ASP A 728 21.09 18.59 14.63
C ASP A 728 19.93 19.59 14.78
N ARG A 729 18.98 19.58 13.83
CA ARG A 729 17.87 20.52 13.71
C ARG A 729 16.59 19.80 13.32
N TYR A 730 15.44 20.43 13.57
CA TYR A 730 14.15 19.94 13.10
C TYR A 730 14.01 20.12 11.58
N ARG A 731 13.36 19.15 10.93
CA ARG A 731 13.05 19.23 9.50
C ARG A 731 12.12 20.41 9.21
N LEU A 732 12.49 21.22 8.23
CA LEU A 732 11.70 22.34 7.71
C LEU A 732 10.64 21.84 6.72
N SER A 733 9.57 22.61 6.51
CA SER A 733 8.65 22.33 5.40
C SER A 733 9.30 22.65 4.05
N ASN A 734 8.82 22.05 2.96
CA ASN A 734 9.42 22.16 1.62
C ASN A 734 9.61 23.61 1.16
N GLU A 735 8.65 24.48 1.47
CA GLU A 735 8.71 25.91 1.15
C GLU A 735 9.89 26.65 1.80
N HIS A 736 10.47 26.08 2.86
CA HIS A 736 11.54 26.69 3.66
C HIS A 736 12.90 25.99 3.49
N ARG A 737 13.01 25.00 2.59
CA ARG A 737 14.29 24.35 2.31
C ARG A 737 15.24 25.32 1.62
N THR A 738 16.46 25.42 2.13
CA THR A 738 17.47 26.34 1.57
C THR A 738 18.22 25.73 0.40
N GLY A 739 18.13 24.41 0.21
CA GLY A 739 18.88 23.66 -0.79
C GLY A 739 20.39 23.59 -0.50
N ARG A 740 20.83 24.09 0.66
CA ARG A 740 22.24 24.12 1.05
C ARG A 740 22.62 22.82 1.74
N GLY A 741 23.77 22.28 1.40
CA GLY A 741 24.33 21.07 1.97
C GLY A 741 25.80 21.22 2.29
N THR A 742 26.39 20.15 2.81
CA THR A 742 27.84 19.99 2.99
C THR A 742 28.25 18.63 2.46
N SER A 743 29.53 18.49 2.09
CA SER A 743 30.08 17.24 1.59
C SER A 743 31.28 16.80 2.42
N VAL A 744 31.32 15.52 2.77
CA VAL A 744 32.46 14.87 3.44
C VAL A 744 32.86 13.64 2.65
N SER A 745 34.11 13.59 2.21
CA SER A 745 34.66 12.47 1.44
C SER A 745 35.79 11.78 2.20
N PHE A 746 35.94 10.48 1.97
CA PHE A 746 37.08 9.71 2.46
C PHE A 746 37.40 8.52 1.53
N ASP A 747 38.68 8.17 1.47
CA ASP A 747 39.17 6.99 0.74
C ASP A 747 39.20 5.77 1.66
N PHE A 748 38.97 4.59 1.10
CA PHE A 748 39.13 3.33 1.85
C PHE A 748 40.62 3.02 2.05
N GLY A 749 41.49 3.61 1.22
CA GLY A 749 42.89 3.20 1.11
C GLY A 749 43.02 1.90 0.28
N LEU A 750 44.22 1.59 -0.18
CA LEU A 750 44.45 0.47 -1.09
C LEU A 750 44.13 -0.89 -0.45
N ASP A 751 44.52 -1.09 0.82
CA ASP A 751 44.33 -2.38 1.50
C ASP A 751 42.84 -2.71 1.69
N LEU A 752 42.06 -1.78 2.27
CA LEU A 752 40.62 -1.98 2.47
C LEU A 752 39.85 -2.03 1.14
N SER A 753 40.25 -1.25 0.13
CA SER A 753 39.65 -1.35 -1.22
C SER A 753 39.83 -2.75 -1.80
N HIS A 754 41.05 -3.28 -1.72
CA HIS A 754 41.36 -4.62 -2.21
C HIS A 754 40.59 -5.71 -1.43
N GLU A 755 40.49 -5.62 -0.11
CA GLU A 755 39.69 -6.52 0.71
C GLU A 755 38.19 -6.49 0.33
N PHE A 756 37.65 -5.28 0.14
CA PHE A 756 36.26 -5.08 -0.26
C PHE A 756 35.96 -5.71 -1.62
N LEU A 757 36.84 -5.49 -2.61
CA LEU A 757 36.74 -6.08 -3.96
C LEU A 757 36.88 -7.61 -3.95
N LEU A 758 37.83 -8.13 -3.16
CA LEU A 758 38.01 -9.57 -2.99
C LEU A 758 36.80 -10.24 -2.33
N HIS A 759 36.16 -9.57 -1.38
CA HIS A 759 35.01 -10.15 -0.68
C HIS A 759 33.81 -10.32 -1.60
N ALA A 760 33.49 -9.30 -2.40
CA ALA A 760 32.42 -9.37 -3.40
C ALA A 760 32.66 -10.52 -4.38
N SER A 761 33.88 -10.60 -4.95
CA SER A 761 34.24 -11.66 -5.90
C SER A 761 34.26 -13.06 -5.28
N SER A 762 34.74 -13.23 -4.05
CA SER A 762 34.84 -14.56 -3.38
C SER A 762 33.48 -15.15 -2.99
N ASN A 763 32.47 -14.31 -2.77
CA ASN A 763 31.11 -14.73 -2.40
C ASN A 763 30.14 -14.76 -3.58
N ASN A 764 30.61 -14.48 -4.81
CA ASN A 764 29.76 -14.32 -6.00
C ASN A 764 28.65 -13.26 -5.85
N ILE A 765 28.97 -12.14 -5.19
CA ILE A 765 28.05 -11.03 -4.94
C ILE A 765 28.58 -9.78 -5.66
N SER A 766 27.68 -8.92 -6.19
CA SER A 766 28.10 -7.64 -6.77
C SER A 766 28.56 -6.65 -5.69
N LEU A 767 29.43 -5.71 -6.06
CA LEU A 767 29.87 -4.65 -5.15
C LEU A 767 28.70 -3.78 -4.68
N GLU A 768 27.69 -3.61 -5.53
CA GLU A 768 26.44 -2.90 -5.23
C GLU A 768 25.67 -3.59 -4.10
N HIS A 769 25.39 -4.90 -4.21
CA HIS A 769 24.68 -5.65 -3.17
C HIS A 769 25.42 -5.61 -1.83
N LEU A 770 26.75 -5.75 -1.86
CA LEU A 770 27.57 -5.65 -0.66
C LEU A 770 27.47 -4.26 -0.02
N THR A 771 27.53 -3.21 -0.85
CA THR A 771 27.37 -1.82 -0.41
C THR A 771 26.00 -1.58 0.22
N PHE A 772 24.93 -2.09 -0.41
CA PHE A 772 23.57 -1.95 0.08
C PHE A 772 23.40 -2.62 1.45
N ALA A 773 23.93 -3.84 1.62
CA ALA A 773 23.89 -4.54 2.89
C ALA A 773 24.63 -3.79 4.00
N ILE A 774 25.83 -3.27 3.72
CA ILE A 774 26.60 -2.46 4.67
C ILE A 774 25.85 -1.18 5.04
N TYR A 775 25.20 -0.55 4.06
CA TYR A 775 24.42 0.65 4.31
C TYR A 775 23.18 0.39 5.17
N PHE A 776 22.45 -0.70 4.92
CA PHE A 776 21.32 -1.10 5.80
C PHE A 776 21.78 -1.40 7.23
N ILE A 777 22.92 -2.08 7.42
CA ILE A 777 23.52 -2.28 8.75
C ILE A 777 23.83 -0.92 9.41
N PHE A 778 24.43 -0.01 8.67
CA PHE A 778 24.78 1.31 9.16
C PHE A 778 23.53 2.10 9.58
N LEU A 779 22.49 2.10 8.74
CA LEU A 779 21.22 2.74 9.02
C LEU A 779 20.53 2.14 10.24
N PHE A 780 20.44 0.81 10.33
CA PHE A 780 19.92 0.11 11.52
C PHE A 780 20.63 0.58 12.80
N LYS A 781 21.95 0.72 12.76
CA LYS A 781 22.74 1.15 13.91
C LYS A 781 22.56 2.61 14.27
N ILE A 782 22.58 3.50 13.27
CA ILE A 782 22.55 4.94 13.53
C ILE A 782 21.15 5.42 13.94
N THR A 783 20.11 4.69 13.53
CA THR A 783 18.70 4.97 13.85
C THR A 783 18.20 4.27 15.11
N ASN A 784 19.10 3.73 15.92
CA ASN A 784 18.77 3.03 17.17
C ASN A 784 17.85 1.81 16.97
N GLY A 785 18.08 1.04 15.90
CA GLY A 785 17.47 -0.27 15.67
C GLY A 785 16.18 -0.26 14.86
N GLN A 786 15.92 0.76 14.03
CA GLN A 786 14.81 0.70 13.08
C GLN A 786 15.01 -0.47 12.10
N THR A 787 13.99 -1.33 11.97
CA THR A 787 14.08 -2.57 11.18
C THR A 787 13.41 -2.49 9.81
N ASP A 788 12.41 -1.62 9.61
CA ASP A 788 11.81 -1.38 8.28
C ASP A 788 12.50 -0.15 7.69
N LEU A 789 13.48 -0.38 6.81
CA LEU A 789 14.32 0.67 6.23
C LEU A 789 14.03 0.79 4.73
N CYS A 790 14.01 2.01 4.21
CA CYS A 790 13.93 2.26 2.78
C CYS A 790 14.99 3.29 2.38
N ILE A 791 15.69 3.01 1.29
CA ILE A 791 16.69 3.91 0.70
C ILE A 791 16.30 4.17 -0.76
N SER A 792 16.52 5.37 -1.25
CA SER A 792 16.46 5.63 -2.70
C SER A 792 17.74 5.16 -3.38
N ILE A 793 17.62 4.45 -4.49
CA ILE A 793 18.75 4.14 -5.36
C ILE A 793 18.56 4.81 -6.72
N ASN A 794 19.64 5.36 -7.26
CA ASN A 794 19.66 5.94 -8.59
C ASN A 794 20.13 4.88 -9.59
N ILE A 795 19.41 4.74 -10.70
CA ILE A 795 19.64 3.69 -11.69
C ILE A 795 19.63 4.27 -13.11
N ASP A 796 20.48 3.72 -13.96
CA ASP A 796 20.48 4.02 -15.40
C ASP A 796 19.36 3.23 -16.10
N ASN A 797 18.20 3.85 -16.32
CA ASN A 797 17.02 3.18 -16.87
C ASN A 797 17.26 2.73 -18.33
N ASN A 798 17.44 1.42 -18.55
CA ASN A 798 17.63 0.79 -19.86
C ASN A 798 18.84 1.26 -20.70
N ARG A 799 19.73 2.08 -20.14
CA ARG A 799 20.85 2.69 -20.90
C ARG A 799 21.93 1.70 -21.32
N TYR A 800 21.95 0.50 -20.73
CA TYR A 800 22.83 -0.60 -21.13
C TYR A 800 22.51 -1.16 -22.52
N ARG A 801 21.37 -0.80 -23.12
CA ARG A 801 20.98 -1.17 -24.48
C ARG A 801 21.77 -0.40 -25.54
N ASP A 802 22.22 -1.10 -26.57
CA ASP A 802 23.05 -0.52 -27.64
C ASP A 802 22.34 0.62 -28.38
N GLU A 803 21.01 0.59 -28.44
CA GLU A 803 20.21 1.60 -29.11
C GLU A 803 20.18 2.95 -28.39
N LEU A 804 20.36 2.94 -27.06
CA LEU A 804 20.27 4.14 -26.21
C LEU A 804 21.64 4.69 -25.79
N LYS A 805 22.72 3.89 -25.90
CA LYS A 805 24.08 4.26 -25.47
C LYS A 805 24.65 5.53 -26.08
N SER A 806 24.20 5.92 -27.27
CA SER A 806 24.70 7.09 -28.01
C SER A 806 23.81 8.33 -27.88
N ILE A 807 22.72 8.25 -27.12
CA ILE A 807 21.74 9.32 -26.96
C ILE A 807 22.08 10.17 -25.73
N ILE A 808 22.05 11.49 -25.90
CA ILE A 808 22.08 12.47 -24.80
C ILE A 808 20.64 12.70 -24.32
N GLY A 809 20.43 12.60 -23.01
CA GLY A 809 19.13 12.81 -22.37
C GLY A 809 19.17 12.45 -20.88
N LEU A 810 18.00 12.45 -20.22
CA LEU A 810 17.85 12.04 -18.83
C LEU A 810 17.33 10.58 -18.77
N PHE A 811 18.22 9.62 -18.53
CA PHE A 811 17.82 8.20 -18.36
C PHE A 811 17.83 7.75 -16.91
N GLU A 812 18.27 8.60 -15.98
CA GLU A 812 18.28 8.27 -14.56
C GLU A 812 16.85 8.14 -14.02
N ASN A 813 16.58 7.04 -13.31
CA ASN A 813 15.37 6.86 -12.52
C ASN A 813 15.76 6.66 -11.05
N VAL A 814 14.86 7.02 -10.14
CA VAL A 814 15.05 6.81 -8.70
C VAL A 814 14.05 5.76 -8.26
N VAL A 815 14.51 4.69 -7.63
CA VAL A 815 13.62 3.63 -7.13
C VAL A 815 13.84 3.38 -5.64
N PRO A 816 12.78 3.11 -4.87
CA PRO A 816 12.91 2.78 -3.46
C PRO A 816 13.40 1.34 -3.31
N LEU A 817 14.39 1.13 -2.45
CA LEU A 817 14.83 -0.19 -2.03
C LEU A 817 14.48 -0.36 -0.55
N ARG A 818 13.43 -1.13 -0.28
CA ARG A 818 12.95 -1.44 1.07
C ARG A 818 13.58 -2.73 1.59
N CYS A 819 14.13 -2.69 2.80
CA CYS A 819 14.66 -3.85 3.50
C CYS A 819 14.03 -3.96 4.89
N GLN A 820 13.34 -5.07 5.15
CA GLN A 820 12.85 -5.44 6.47
C GLN A 820 13.91 -6.30 7.17
N LEU A 821 14.65 -5.70 8.08
CA LEU A 821 15.73 -6.34 8.80
C LEU A 821 15.21 -7.19 9.96
N ASP A 822 15.69 -8.43 10.05
CA ASP A 822 15.67 -9.20 11.29
C ASP A 822 16.96 -8.91 12.09
N PRO A 823 16.85 -8.35 13.31
CA PRO A 823 18.02 -8.06 14.14
C PRO A 823 18.87 -9.29 14.50
N HIS A 824 18.33 -10.51 14.34
CA HIS A 824 19.01 -11.76 14.63
C HIS A 824 19.76 -12.35 13.43
N TRP A 825 19.62 -11.78 12.22
CA TRP A 825 20.36 -12.26 11.05
C TRP A 825 21.87 -12.16 11.23
N CYS A 826 22.58 -13.18 10.74
CA CYS A 826 24.00 -13.06 10.46
C CYS A 826 24.24 -12.27 9.17
N SER A 827 25.48 -11.85 8.92
CA SER A 827 25.78 -11.05 7.71
C SER A 827 25.48 -11.81 6.42
N HIS A 828 25.59 -13.13 6.40
CA HIS A 828 25.27 -13.94 5.21
C HIS A 828 23.78 -13.92 4.87
N GLN A 829 22.91 -14.13 5.87
CA GLN A 829 21.44 -14.07 5.68
C GLN A 829 20.99 -12.68 5.21
N LEU A 830 21.60 -11.63 5.76
CA LEU A 830 21.33 -10.27 5.30
C LEU A 830 21.77 -10.08 3.84
N LEU A 831 22.94 -10.57 3.46
CA LEU A 831 23.43 -10.46 2.08
C LEU A 831 22.53 -11.19 1.09
N GLU A 832 22.10 -12.42 1.42
CA GLU A 832 21.14 -13.16 0.59
C GLU A 832 19.83 -12.40 0.44
N HIS A 833 19.30 -11.85 1.54
CA HIS A 833 18.07 -11.07 1.50
C HIS A 833 18.23 -9.77 0.69
N VAL A 834 19.33 -9.05 0.88
CA VAL A 834 19.63 -7.82 0.11
C VAL A 834 19.79 -8.13 -1.38
N GLN A 835 20.44 -9.24 -1.73
CA GLN A 835 20.56 -9.71 -3.10
C GLN A 835 19.19 -10.04 -3.70
N GLU A 836 18.31 -10.72 -2.95
CA GLU A 836 16.95 -11.03 -3.38
C GLU A 836 16.13 -9.77 -3.64
N ILE A 837 16.02 -8.86 -2.66
CA ILE A 837 15.21 -7.64 -2.81
C ILE A 837 15.74 -6.74 -3.92
N THR A 838 17.08 -6.65 -4.07
CA THR A 838 17.69 -5.81 -5.12
C THR A 838 17.42 -6.42 -6.48
N THR A 839 17.70 -7.72 -6.66
CA THR A 839 17.47 -8.41 -7.94
C THR A 839 16.01 -8.31 -8.39
N ASN A 840 15.07 -8.46 -7.46
CA ASN A 840 13.64 -8.34 -7.77
C ASN A 840 13.24 -6.90 -8.09
N SER A 841 13.73 -5.92 -7.32
CA SER A 841 13.45 -4.49 -7.58
C SER A 841 14.03 -4.01 -8.91
N MET A 842 15.23 -4.49 -9.27
CA MET A 842 15.90 -4.12 -10.51
C MET A 842 15.13 -4.54 -11.77
N LYS A 843 14.37 -5.65 -11.71
CA LYS A 843 13.50 -6.09 -12.83
C LYS A 843 12.39 -5.08 -13.14
N TYR A 844 11.86 -4.40 -12.14
CA TYR A 844 10.75 -3.45 -12.28
C TYR A 844 11.18 -1.99 -12.12
N SER A 845 12.47 -1.75 -12.24
CA SER A 845 13.12 -0.49 -11.94
C SER A 845 12.84 0.60 -12.99
N TYR A 846 12.31 0.21 -14.15
CA TYR A 846 11.79 1.11 -15.17
C TYR A 846 10.48 1.81 -14.77
N PHE A 847 9.80 1.35 -13.72
CA PHE A 847 8.57 1.97 -13.24
C PHE A 847 8.89 3.30 -12.55
N PRO A 848 8.26 4.41 -12.96
CA PRO A 848 8.64 5.73 -12.48
C PRO A 848 8.34 5.94 -10.99
N LEU A 849 9.23 6.64 -10.29
CA LEU A 849 9.03 6.99 -8.88
C LEU A 849 7.69 7.70 -8.64
N GLN A 850 7.29 8.61 -9.53
CA GLN A 850 6.02 9.33 -9.37
C GLN A 850 4.82 8.36 -9.37
N CYS A 851 4.85 7.33 -10.21
CA CYS A 851 3.82 6.31 -10.23
C CYS A 851 3.81 5.48 -8.93
N ILE A 852 4.98 5.16 -8.37
CA ILE A 852 5.10 4.52 -7.06
C ILE A 852 4.52 5.42 -5.96
N LEU A 853 4.82 6.73 -5.99
CA LEU A 853 4.29 7.68 -5.02
C LEU A 853 2.76 7.84 -5.12
N ASP A 854 2.21 7.86 -6.34
CA ASP A 854 0.77 7.98 -6.58
C ASP A 854 0.01 6.75 -6.05
N GLN A 855 0.58 5.57 -6.23
CA GLN A 855 0.10 4.30 -5.66
C GLN A 855 0.07 4.31 -4.13
N HIS A 856 1.02 5.01 -3.51
CA HIS A 856 1.22 5.05 -2.07
C HIS A 856 1.01 6.45 -1.49
N SER A 857 -0.05 7.13 -1.92
CA SER A 857 -0.35 8.52 -1.53
C SER A 857 -0.49 8.80 -0.03
N HIS A 858 -0.68 7.76 0.79
CA HIS A 858 -0.68 7.85 2.26
C HIS A 858 0.73 8.05 2.84
N ILE A 859 1.75 7.56 2.14
CA ILE A 859 3.14 7.67 2.54
C ILE A 859 3.67 9.05 2.15
N SER A 860 4.33 9.71 3.09
CA SER A 860 5.02 10.96 2.80
C SER A 860 6.05 10.76 1.69
N LYS A 861 6.04 11.63 0.67
CA LYS A 861 7.10 11.67 -0.38
C LYS A 861 8.51 11.68 0.21
N HIS A 862 8.68 12.23 1.41
CA HIS A 862 9.95 12.28 2.13
C HIS A 862 10.44 10.92 2.59
N ALA A 863 9.56 9.99 2.95
CA ALA A 863 9.97 8.70 3.48
C ALA A 863 10.79 7.87 2.48
N PHE A 864 10.56 8.09 1.18
CA PHE A 864 11.35 7.48 0.12
C PHE A 864 12.66 8.22 -0.17
N LEU A 865 12.75 9.51 0.16
CA LEU A 865 13.84 10.41 -0.21
C LEU A 865 14.70 10.88 0.99
N ASP A 866 14.44 10.37 2.20
CA ASP A 866 15.17 10.69 3.43
C ASP A 866 16.66 10.39 3.28
N THR A 867 16.97 9.30 2.58
CA THR A 867 18.34 8.91 2.26
C THR A 867 18.41 8.29 0.88
N SER A 868 19.49 8.60 0.14
CA SER A 868 19.83 7.89 -1.09
C SER A 868 21.21 7.22 -1.01
N LEU A 869 21.36 6.17 -1.82
CA LEU A 869 22.61 5.46 -2.04
C LEU A 869 22.89 5.35 -3.53
N GLU A 870 24.08 5.76 -3.92
CA GLU A 870 24.55 5.70 -5.29
C GLU A 870 25.87 4.92 -5.33
N PHE A 871 26.00 4.01 -6.29
CA PHE A 871 27.24 3.27 -6.54
C PHE A 871 27.70 3.57 -7.97
N ILE A 872 28.89 4.16 -8.09
CA ILE A 872 29.44 4.59 -9.38
C ILE A 872 30.75 3.86 -9.62
N SER A 873 30.80 3.05 -10.67
CA SER A 873 32.06 2.50 -11.20
C SER A 873 32.52 3.34 -12.38
N CYS A 874 33.69 3.97 -12.27
CA CYS A 874 34.25 4.81 -13.33
C CYS A 874 35.65 4.33 -13.71
N LYS A 875 35.94 4.32 -15.02
CA LYS A 875 37.32 4.27 -15.52
C LYS A 875 37.86 5.68 -15.37
N ASN A 876 38.50 5.94 -14.24
CA ASN A 876 38.92 7.27 -13.85
C ASN A 876 40.04 7.75 -14.78
N ASN A 877 39.64 8.35 -15.90
CA ASN A 877 40.44 9.36 -16.53
C ASN A 877 39.78 10.68 -16.14
N ASN A 878 40.17 11.23 -14.99
CA ASN A 878 40.01 12.66 -14.68
C ASN A 878 40.62 13.58 -15.76
N THR A 879 41.07 13.02 -16.88
CA THR A 879 41.61 13.72 -18.01
C THR A 879 40.92 13.31 -19.30
N VAL A 880 40.56 14.29 -20.12
CA VAL A 880 39.95 14.09 -21.42
C VAL A 880 40.80 14.73 -22.48
N MET A 881 40.99 14.03 -23.60
CA MET A 881 41.69 14.58 -24.76
C MET A 881 40.71 15.32 -25.66
N ILE A 882 41.02 16.58 -25.98
CA ILE A 882 40.35 17.35 -27.03
C ILE A 882 41.41 17.80 -28.03
N GLY A 883 41.46 17.14 -29.19
CA GLY A 883 42.59 17.22 -30.11
C GLY A 883 43.88 16.76 -29.42
N ASP A 884 44.94 17.56 -29.53
CA ASP A 884 46.24 17.30 -28.88
C ASP A 884 46.29 17.85 -27.44
N SER A 885 45.19 18.40 -26.94
CA SER A 885 45.10 19.02 -25.61
C SER A 885 44.46 18.09 -24.60
N GLN A 886 45.19 17.84 -23.51
CA GLN A 886 44.68 17.13 -22.36
C GLN A 886 44.04 18.13 -21.40
N LEU A 887 42.75 17.98 -21.17
CA LEU A 887 42.02 18.67 -20.12
C LEU A 887 41.95 17.75 -18.91
N ILE A 888 41.98 18.34 -17.73
CA ILE A 888 41.85 17.68 -16.45
C ILE A 888 40.53 18.16 -15.85
N LEU A 889 39.58 17.27 -15.66
CA LEU A 889 38.40 17.53 -14.84
C LEU A 889 38.90 17.90 -13.45
N GLY A 890 38.53 19.08 -12.96
CA GLY A 890 38.97 19.54 -11.64
C GLY A 890 38.67 18.48 -10.58
N SER A 891 39.57 18.32 -9.61
CA SER A 891 39.52 17.32 -8.52
C SER A 891 38.24 17.31 -7.67
N PHE A 892 37.33 18.25 -7.95
CA PHE A 892 36.06 18.49 -7.29
C PHE A 892 35.05 17.34 -7.31
N LEU A 893 35.18 16.35 -8.20
CA LEU A 893 34.34 15.15 -8.12
C LEU A 893 34.80 14.17 -7.03
N PHE A 894 36.09 14.18 -6.68
CA PHE A 894 36.67 13.06 -5.94
C PHE A 894 37.42 13.41 -4.65
N ASN A 895 37.72 14.68 -4.30
CA ASN A 895 38.50 14.91 -3.07
C ASN A 895 38.38 16.24 -2.31
N ASP A 896 37.26 16.96 -2.36
CA ASP A 896 37.08 18.17 -1.55
C ASP A 896 35.96 18.05 -0.52
N ASN A 897 36.32 18.20 0.77
CA ASN A 897 35.38 18.39 1.86
C ASN A 897 34.79 19.81 1.78
N GLU A 898 33.89 20.05 0.82
CA GLU A 898 33.27 21.34 0.56
C GLU A 898 32.40 21.78 1.76
N VAL A 899 32.58 23.03 2.19
CA VAL A 899 31.84 23.63 3.32
C VAL A 899 30.38 23.79 2.98
N GLU A 900 30.08 24.13 1.72
CA GLU A 900 28.73 24.41 1.25
C GLU A 900 28.57 23.85 -0.18
N ILE A 901 27.53 23.06 -0.40
CA ILE A 901 27.11 22.51 -1.68
C ILE A 901 25.62 22.77 -1.91
N LEU A 902 25.10 22.54 -3.12
CA LEU A 902 23.66 22.37 -3.31
C LEU A 902 23.30 20.90 -3.08
N SER A 903 22.19 20.67 -2.40
CA SER A 903 21.71 19.32 -2.11
C SER A 903 20.20 19.29 -2.21
N ALA A 904 19.70 18.43 -3.11
CA ALA A 904 18.27 18.11 -3.23
C ALA A 904 17.82 17.14 -2.12
N SER A 905 18.72 16.26 -1.67
CA SER A 905 18.46 15.24 -0.66
C SER A 905 18.75 15.72 0.76
N ASP A 906 18.14 15.05 1.74
CA ASP A 906 18.45 15.31 3.16
C ASP A 906 19.79 14.69 3.56
N PHE A 907 20.05 13.49 3.04
CA PHE A 907 21.27 12.72 3.23
C PHE A 907 21.50 11.83 2.01
N SER A 908 22.72 11.78 1.48
CA SER A 908 23.07 10.82 0.42
C SER A 908 24.47 10.26 0.63
N LEU A 909 24.62 8.98 0.32
CA LEU A 909 25.89 8.26 0.31
C LEU A 909 26.22 7.86 -1.12
N SER A 910 27.34 8.33 -1.65
CA SER A 910 27.85 7.88 -2.95
C SER A 910 29.15 7.09 -2.74
N ILE A 911 29.23 5.89 -3.31
CA ILE A 911 30.42 5.04 -3.33
C ILE A 911 30.99 5.05 -4.74
N TYR A 912 32.27 5.38 -4.86
CA TYR A 912 32.99 5.43 -6.12
C TYR A 912 33.99 4.29 -6.17
N HIS A 913 34.00 3.56 -7.28
CA HIS A 913 34.99 2.55 -7.59
C HIS A 913 35.78 2.98 -8.83
N ASP A 914 37.07 3.27 -8.62
CA ASP A 914 38.02 3.58 -9.68
C ASP A 914 38.55 2.27 -10.29
N LEU A 915 38.08 1.96 -11.50
CA LEU A 915 38.45 0.74 -12.24
C LEU A 915 39.90 0.71 -12.74
N ASN A 916 40.63 1.84 -12.70
CA ASN A 916 42.04 1.89 -13.11
C ASN A 916 42.97 1.62 -11.93
N MET A 917 42.59 2.13 -10.74
CA MET A 917 43.39 2.05 -9.52
C MET A 917 42.92 0.97 -8.55
N ASP A 918 41.78 0.31 -8.82
CA ASP A 918 41.06 -0.59 -7.91
C ASP A 918 40.85 0.06 -6.52
N GLN A 919 40.62 1.38 -6.51
CA GLN A 919 40.43 2.17 -5.30
C GLN A 919 38.95 2.46 -5.11
N VAL A 920 38.48 2.29 -3.86
CA VAL A 920 37.13 2.65 -3.46
C VAL A 920 37.17 3.90 -2.58
N SER A 921 36.30 4.85 -2.88
CA SER A 921 36.12 6.06 -2.09
C SER A 921 34.64 6.32 -1.83
N CYS A 922 34.37 7.14 -0.83
CA CYS A 922 33.02 7.44 -0.37
C CYS A 922 32.84 8.94 -0.22
N LYS A 923 31.67 9.42 -0.61
CA LYS A 923 31.21 10.80 -0.43
C LYS A 923 29.86 10.80 0.26
N ILE A 924 29.75 11.60 1.31
CA ILE A 924 28.49 11.83 2.03
C ILE A 924 28.09 13.27 1.79
N ASN A 925 26.90 13.47 1.23
CA ASN A 925 26.27 14.79 1.15
C ASN A 925 25.13 14.85 2.17
N ALA A 926 24.97 15.98 2.83
CA ALA A 926 23.89 16.16 3.79
C ALA A 926 23.38 17.60 3.78
N SER A 927 22.08 17.78 3.97
CA SER A 927 21.46 19.10 4.05
C SER A 927 21.91 19.85 5.31
N LEU A 928 22.38 21.09 5.13
CA LEU A 928 22.71 22.00 6.23
C LEU A 928 21.46 22.50 6.96
N ASP A 929 20.26 22.30 6.40
CA ASP A 929 19.01 22.55 7.10
C ASP A 929 18.79 21.56 8.25
N LEU A 930 19.40 20.37 8.17
CA LEU A 930 19.26 19.28 9.15
C LEU A 930 20.53 19.01 9.95
N PHE A 931 21.70 19.11 9.32
CA PHE A 931 22.96 18.69 9.90
C PHE A 931 23.95 19.84 10.07
N ASN A 932 24.78 19.73 11.10
CA ASN A 932 26.05 20.43 11.21
C ASN A 932 27.12 19.63 10.49
N ARG A 933 28.05 20.29 9.81
CA ARG A 933 29.20 19.62 9.17
C ARG A 933 29.95 18.70 10.13
N LYS A 934 30.14 19.11 11.39
CA LYS A 934 30.80 18.27 12.41
C LYS A 934 30.07 16.94 12.65
N THR A 935 28.75 16.94 12.59
CA THR A 935 27.91 15.75 12.71
C THR A 935 28.11 14.85 11.51
N VAL A 936 28.10 15.40 10.29
CA VAL A 936 28.37 14.65 9.05
C VAL A 936 29.78 14.05 9.04
N GLU A 937 30.79 14.78 9.51
CA GLU A 937 32.16 14.26 9.70
C GLU A 937 32.19 13.07 10.66
N ASN A 938 31.46 13.15 11.79
CA ASN A 938 31.37 12.04 12.73
C ASN A 938 30.64 10.84 12.10
N ILE A 939 29.54 11.08 11.37
CA ILE A 939 28.80 10.04 10.62
C ILE A 939 29.73 9.33 9.62
N SER A 940 30.53 10.09 8.86
CA SER A 940 31.55 9.56 7.93
C SER A 940 32.56 8.66 8.65
N GLN A 941 33.10 9.10 9.79
CA GLN A 941 34.02 8.30 10.59
C GLN A 941 33.37 7.02 11.12
N ARG A 942 32.09 7.07 11.52
CA ARG A 942 31.35 5.90 11.97
C ARG A 942 31.11 4.91 10.83
N PHE A 943 30.75 5.40 9.65
CA PHE A 943 30.56 4.56 8.47
C PHE A 943 31.87 3.88 8.04
N HIS A 944 32.98 4.63 8.00
CA HIS A 944 34.32 4.06 7.79
C HIS A 944 34.69 2.99 8.83
N SER A 945 34.31 3.19 10.10
CA SER A 945 34.55 2.19 11.15
C SER A 945 33.73 0.91 10.96
N ILE A 946 32.46 1.02 10.54
CA ILE A 946 31.62 -0.15 10.22
C ILE A 946 32.19 -0.92 9.04
N LEU A 947 32.62 -0.21 7.98
CA LEU A 947 33.29 -0.81 6.82
C LEU A 947 34.52 -1.62 7.23
N HIS A 948 35.41 -1.03 8.03
CA HIS A 948 36.61 -1.71 8.53
C HIS A 948 36.28 -2.89 9.46
N GLN A 949 35.27 -2.76 10.33
CA GLN A 949 34.85 -3.86 11.21
C GLN A 949 34.28 -5.05 10.43
N LEU A 950 33.52 -4.77 9.37
CA LEU A 950 32.99 -5.80 8.49
C LEU A 950 34.08 -6.45 7.65
N SER A 951 35.01 -5.68 7.06
CA SER A 951 36.13 -6.26 6.29
C SER A 951 36.98 -7.19 7.16
N THR A 952 37.34 -6.75 8.37
CA THR A 952 38.12 -7.58 9.31
C THR A 952 37.36 -8.82 9.78
N ALA A 953 36.08 -8.71 10.14
CA ALA A 953 35.27 -9.87 10.52
C ALA A 953 35.12 -10.88 9.37
N MET A 954 35.08 -10.40 8.14
CA MET A 954 35.00 -11.23 6.94
C MET A 954 36.30 -11.98 6.66
N ILE A 955 37.47 -11.37 6.90
CA ILE A 955 38.79 -12.01 6.75
C ILE A 955 39.00 -13.13 7.78
N ASP A 956 38.52 -12.93 9.01
CA ASP A 956 38.66 -13.90 10.09
C ASP A 956 37.65 -15.07 10.00
N ASN A 957 36.87 -15.17 8.90
CA ASN A 957 35.73 -16.11 8.75
C ASN A 957 34.72 -16.02 9.91
N GLN A 958 34.61 -14.86 10.57
CA GLN A 958 33.64 -14.59 11.63
C GLN A 958 32.35 -14.00 11.06
N ILE A 959 31.85 -14.57 9.96
CA ILE A 959 30.64 -14.15 9.21
C ILE A 959 29.35 -14.30 10.04
N ASN A 960 29.44 -14.86 11.26
CA ASN A 960 28.33 -15.05 12.17
C ASN A 960 28.15 -13.92 13.20
N LYS A 961 28.91 -12.83 13.14
CA LYS A 961 28.66 -11.68 14.03
C LYS A 961 27.28 -11.11 13.76
N SER A 962 26.44 -11.06 14.80
CA SER A 962 25.16 -10.37 14.73
C SER A 962 25.39 -8.88 14.48
N MET A 963 24.44 -8.23 13.80
CA MET A 963 24.46 -6.77 13.63
C MET A 963 24.67 -6.06 14.98
N TYR A 964 24.12 -6.55 16.10
CA TYR A 964 24.30 -5.96 17.43
C TYR A 964 25.76 -5.84 17.89
N GLU A 965 26.65 -6.70 17.44
CA GLU A 965 28.05 -6.73 17.86
C GLU A 965 28.91 -5.63 17.21
N LEU A 966 28.43 -5.02 16.11
CA LEU A 966 29.12 -3.92 15.45
C LEU A 966 28.98 -2.63 16.27
N SER A 967 30.10 -1.94 16.48
CA SER A 967 30.14 -0.71 17.27
C SER A 967 30.21 0.52 16.37
N LEU A 968 29.37 1.51 16.62
CA LEU A 968 29.53 2.86 16.05
C LEU A 968 30.48 3.73 16.87
N THR A 969 30.95 3.28 18.04
CA THR A 969 31.75 4.12 18.96
C THR A 969 33.10 4.44 18.33
N LEU A 970 33.40 5.73 18.18
CA LEU A 970 34.69 6.15 17.67
C LEU A 970 35.79 5.96 18.72
N SER A 971 37.03 5.77 18.29
CA SER A 971 38.17 5.53 19.19
C SER A 971 38.41 6.68 20.19
N ASN A 972 38.14 7.92 19.77
CA ASN A 972 38.20 9.12 20.62
C ASN A 972 37.01 9.24 21.61
N GLU A 973 35.92 8.50 21.40
CA GLU A 973 34.73 8.50 22.26
C GLU A 973 34.80 7.43 23.36
N GLN A 974 35.68 6.43 23.23
CA GLN A 974 35.91 5.45 24.30
C GLN A 974 36.35 6.12 25.62
N TYR A 975 36.99 7.29 25.53
CA TYR A 975 37.29 8.12 26.69
C TYR A 975 36.04 8.68 27.36
N LEU A 976 34.91 8.92 26.67
CA LEU A 976 33.70 9.48 27.30
C LEU A 976 33.11 8.50 28.32
N THR A 977 33.09 7.20 28.01
CA THR A 977 32.63 6.18 28.96
C THR A 977 33.59 6.00 30.14
N GLN A 978 34.87 6.33 29.98
CA GLN A 978 35.84 6.30 31.07
C GLN A 978 35.83 7.58 31.90
N SER A 979 35.80 8.75 31.27
CA SER A 979 35.98 10.05 31.92
C SER A 979 34.72 10.58 32.59
N LEU A 980 33.57 10.46 31.95
CA LEU A 980 32.29 10.83 32.56
C LEU A 980 31.96 9.92 33.74
N ASN A 981 32.46 8.67 33.72
CA ASN A 981 32.24 7.68 34.77
C ASN A 981 33.44 7.49 35.71
N ASN A 982 34.53 8.27 35.58
CA ASN A 982 35.67 8.23 36.52
C ASN A 982 35.35 9.02 37.79
N THR A 983 34.25 8.66 38.44
CA THR A 983 33.71 9.30 39.64
C THR A 983 34.07 8.52 40.91
N GLN A 984 35.09 7.66 40.85
CA GLN A 984 35.57 6.92 42.02
C GLN A 984 36.19 7.87 43.04
N ILE A 985 35.43 8.15 44.10
CA ILE A 985 35.90 8.87 45.28
C ILE A 985 36.15 7.84 46.37
N ALA A 986 37.26 7.98 47.10
CA ALA A 986 37.57 7.10 48.21
C ALA A 986 36.55 7.30 49.34
N PHE A 987 35.68 6.31 49.55
CA PHE A 987 34.78 6.28 50.68
C PHE A 987 35.55 6.12 52.00
N PRO A 988 34.96 6.54 53.14
CA PRO A 988 35.52 6.25 54.46
C PRO A 988 35.80 4.74 54.59
N SER A 989 37.00 4.38 55.03
CA SER A 989 37.43 2.98 55.15
C SER A 989 36.70 2.22 56.26
N VAL A 990 35.89 2.92 57.07
CA VAL A 990 35.00 2.35 58.07
C VAL A 990 33.58 2.42 57.53
N PRO A 991 32.88 1.28 57.38
CA PRO A 991 31.46 1.26 57.05
C PRO A 991 30.65 2.07 58.08
N THR A 992 30.01 3.16 57.65
CA THR A 992 29.18 4.00 58.52
C THR A 992 27.73 4.04 58.06
N CYS A 993 26.83 4.21 59.04
CA CYS A 993 25.41 4.38 58.82
C CYS A 993 25.05 5.85 59.04
N ILE A 994 23.89 6.27 58.56
CA ILE A 994 23.44 7.68 58.63
C ILE A 994 23.44 8.18 60.08
N HIS A 995 22.92 7.39 61.01
CA HIS A 995 22.91 7.72 62.44
C HIS A 995 24.31 7.74 63.08
N HIS A 996 25.30 7.01 62.54
CA HIS A 996 26.70 7.07 63.00
C HIS A 996 27.33 8.42 62.65
N GLU A 997 27.13 8.91 61.42
CA GLU A 997 27.61 10.24 60.99
C GLU A 997 26.91 11.36 61.76
N PHE A 998 25.59 11.23 62.01
CA PHE A 998 24.87 12.16 62.88
C PHE A 998 25.47 12.22 64.28
N ALA A 999 25.69 11.07 64.93
CA ALA A 999 26.31 11.00 66.25
C ALA A 999 27.72 11.61 66.27
N TYR A 1000 28.51 11.39 65.21
CA TYR A 1000 29.82 12.00 65.03
C TYR A 1000 29.74 13.54 64.98
N GLN A 1001 28.78 14.11 64.25
CA GLN A 1001 28.56 15.56 64.21
C GLN A 1001 28.12 16.13 65.57
N VAL A 1002 27.27 15.41 66.31
CA VAL A 1002 26.86 15.83 67.66
C VAL A 1002 28.06 15.88 68.61
N MET A 1003 28.96 14.89 68.55
CA MET A 1003 30.19 14.90 69.37
C MET A 1003 31.11 16.08 69.01
N LYS A 1004 31.18 16.44 67.72
CA LYS A 1004 32.06 17.51 67.23
C LYS A 1004 31.50 18.91 67.50
N HIS A 1005 30.18 19.08 67.42
CA HIS A 1005 29.52 20.39 67.45
C HIS A 1005 28.26 20.42 68.34
N PRO A 1006 28.33 20.05 69.62
CA PRO A 1006 27.15 19.78 70.45
C PRO A 1006 26.24 21.00 70.66
N GLN A 1007 26.82 22.20 70.78
CA GLN A 1007 26.09 23.45 71.07
C GLN A 1007 25.74 24.24 69.79
N LYS A 1008 26.12 23.72 68.61
CA LYS A 1008 25.77 24.38 67.36
C LYS A 1008 24.29 24.12 67.05
N LEU A 1009 23.62 25.12 66.50
CA LEU A 1009 22.26 24.97 65.97
C LEU A 1009 22.22 23.85 64.92
N ALA A 1010 21.29 22.91 65.07
CA ALA A 1010 21.10 21.75 64.19
C ALA A 1010 19.81 21.85 63.36
N VAL A 1011 18.70 22.26 63.98
CA VAL A 1011 17.38 22.43 63.33
C VAL A 1011 16.71 23.70 63.85
N GLU A 1012 16.08 24.44 62.94
CA GLU A 1012 15.29 25.64 63.22
C GLU A 1012 13.96 25.56 62.47
N LEU A 1013 12.86 25.82 63.18
CA LEU A 1013 11.52 25.87 62.63
C LEU A 1013 10.74 27.00 63.32
N ASP A 1014 10.36 28.03 62.56
CA ASP A 1014 9.75 29.26 63.06
C ASP A 1014 10.56 29.89 64.23
N GLU A 1015 9.99 30.00 65.43
CA GLU A 1015 10.66 30.55 66.62
C GLU A 1015 11.35 29.49 67.49
N GLN A 1016 11.35 28.21 67.08
CA GLN A 1016 11.95 27.10 67.82
C GLN A 1016 13.27 26.67 67.19
N SER A 1017 14.27 26.47 68.05
CA SER A 1017 15.63 26.12 67.63
C SER A 1017 16.20 25.02 68.52
N LEU A 1018 16.81 24.00 67.93
CA LEU A 1018 17.48 22.92 68.66
C LEU A 1018 18.96 22.84 68.28
N THR A 1019 19.82 22.79 69.28
CA THR A 1019 21.23 22.44 69.12
C THR A 1019 21.40 20.95 68.80
N TYR A 1020 22.56 20.54 68.30
CA TYR A 1020 22.86 19.11 68.06
C TYR A 1020 22.70 18.24 69.31
N CYS A 1021 23.06 18.75 70.49
CA CYS A 1021 22.92 18.02 71.75
C CYS A 1021 21.45 17.87 72.17
N GLU A 1022 20.64 18.91 71.99
CA GLU A 1022 19.19 18.88 72.26
C GLU A 1022 18.46 17.98 71.26
N LEU A 1023 18.83 18.03 69.98
CA LEU A 1023 18.28 17.14 68.96
C LEU A 1023 18.61 15.67 69.25
N LEU A 1024 19.86 15.37 69.64
CA LEU A 1024 20.27 14.01 70.01
C LEU A 1024 19.45 13.49 71.19
N TYR A 1025 19.12 14.33 72.17
CA TYR A 1025 18.27 13.95 73.29
C TYR A 1025 16.90 13.42 72.81
N TYR A 1026 16.21 14.17 71.94
CA TYR A 1026 14.91 13.73 71.40
C TYR A 1026 15.02 12.48 70.50
N VAL A 1027 16.09 12.37 69.70
CA VAL A 1027 16.37 11.18 68.88
C VAL A 1027 16.57 9.94 69.75
N GLN A 1028 17.29 10.08 70.87
CA GLN A 1028 17.52 9.01 71.84
C GLN A 1028 16.26 8.61 72.59
N VAL A 1029 15.43 9.58 73.01
CA VAL A 1029 14.12 9.32 73.63
C VAL A 1029 13.28 8.45 72.70
N LEU A 1030 13.12 8.87 71.44
CA LEU A 1030 12.34 8.13 70.45
C LEU A 1030 12.91 6.74 70.18
N SER A 1031 14.22 6.63 69.97
CA SER A 1031 14.90 5.36 69.73
C SER A 1031 14.74 4.38 70.90
N PHE A 1032 14.91 4.86 72.13
CA PHE A 1032 14.76 4.05 73.34
C PHE A 1032 13.33 3.51 73.50
N THR A 1033 12.32 4.36 73.29
CA THR A 1033 10.90 3.97 73.35
C THR A 1033 10.58 2.92 72.29
N LEU A 1034 11.02 3.12 71.04
CA LEU A 1034 10.81 2.15 69.96
C LEU A 1034 11.44 0.78 70.26
N LEU A 1035 12.64 0.75 70.81
CA LEU A 1035 13.34 -0.50 71.16
C LEU A 1035 12.72 -1.22 72.36
N ASN A 1036 12.50 -0.51 73.46
CA ASN A 1036 12.21 -1.14 74.75
C ASN A 1036 10.71 -1.32 75.02
N GLU A 1037 9.86 -0.41 74.51
CA GLU A 1037 8.42 -0.48 74.71
C GLU A 1037 7.69 -1.13 73.53
N TYR A 1038 8.15 -0.87 72.30
CA TYR A 1038 7.49 -1.36 71.08
C TYR A 1038 8.24 -2.49 70.37
N HIS A 1039 9.40 -2.89 70.89
CA HIS A 1039 10.20 -4.01 70.41
C HIS A 1039 10.53 -3.93 68.91
N VAL A 1040 10.90 -2.74 68.42
CA VAL A 1040 11.36 -2.57 67.04
C VAL A 1040 12.69 -3.29 66.85
N TYR A 1041 12.73 -4.24 65.91
CA TYR A 1041 13.94 -4.97 65.57
C TYR A 1041 14.65 -4.36 64.36
N PRO A 1042 15.97 -4.61 64.20
CA PRO A 1042 16.70 -4.18 63.01
C PRO A 1042 15.98 -4.57 61.71
N GLY A 1043 15.75 -3.61 60.82
CA GLY A 1043 15.08 -3.82 59.53
C GLY A 1043 13.55 -3.64 59.53
N GLU A 1044 12.89 -3.44 60.68
CA GLU A 1044 11.45 -3.20 60.72
C GLU A 1044 11.07 -1.77 60.29
N VAL A 1045 10.00 -1.63 59.48
CA VAL A 1045 9.60 -0.31 58.94
C VAL A 1045 8.80 0.50 59.97
N VAL A 1046 9.25 1.73 60.30
CA VAL A 1046 8.59 2.67 61.25
C VAL A 1046 8.66 4.10 60.70
N ILE A 1047 7.73 5.02 61.03
CA ILE A 1047 7.61 6.31 60.31
C ILE A 1047 8.16 7.50 61.10
N GLY A 1048 9.39 7.94 60.80
CA GLY A 1048 10.14 9.04 61.45
C GLY A 1048 11.64 8.81 61.20
N ILE A 1049 12.50 9.83 61.19
CA ILE A 1049 13.81 9.69 60.53
C ILE A 1049 14.90 9.17 61.48
N MET A 1050 15.58 10.05 62.22
CA MET A 1050 16.82 9.69 62.93
C MET A 1050 16.59 8.74 64.13
N GLY A 1051 15.47 8.86 64.84
CA GLY A 1051 15.15 7.98 65.98
C GLY A 1051 14.89 6.53 65.56
N ILE A 1052 14.35 6.32 64.37
CA ILE A 1052 14.07 4.99 63.81
C ILE A 1052 15.35 4.36 63.29
N GLU A 1053 16.15 5.13 62.55
CA GLU A 1053 17.46 4.66 62.11
C GLU A 1053 18.38 4.31 63.29
N MET A 1054 18.34 5.08 64.39
CA MET A 1054 19.12 4.78 65.60
C MET A 1054 18.59 3.56 66.37
N ALA A 1055 17.30 3.23 66.22
CA ALA A 1055 16.73 1.97 66.70
C ALA A 1055 17.02 0.78 65.74
N GLY A 1056 17.65 1.03 64.59
CA GLY A 1056 17.88 0.03 63.54
C GLY A 1056 16.66 -0.26 62.65
N GLY A 1057 15.57 0.48 62.80
CA GLY A 1057 14.41 0.38 61.93
C GLY A 1057 14.63 1.08 60.59
N VAL A 1058 13.80 0.73 59.61
CA VAL A 1058 13.74 1.33 58.27
C VAL A 1058 12.64 2.38 58.27
N TYR A 1059 12.86 3.60 57.78
CA TYR A 1059 11.74 4.53 57.66
C TYR A 1059 11.05 4.52 56.29
N CYS A 1060 9.73 4.71 56.29
CA CYS A 1060 8.95 4.93 55.07
C CYS A 1060 8.15 6.23 55.23
N PRO A 1061 8.50 7.31 54.49
CA PRO A 1061 7.78 8.56 54.61
C PRO A 1061 6.38 8.41 54.01
N LEU A 1062 5.37 8.81 54.78
CA LEU A 1062 3.99 8.89 54.31
C LEU A 1062 3.55 10.36 54.28
N SER A 1063 2.91 10.75 53.19
CA SER A 1063 2.36 12.09 53.04
C SER A 1063 1.02 12.18 53.78
N PRO A 1064 0.84 13.10 54.74
CA PRO A 1064 -0.44 13.27 55.41
C PRO A 1064 -1.53 13.83 54.48
N ARG A 1065 -1.19 14.25 53.26
CA ARG A 1065 -2.15 14.70 52.24
C ARG A 1065 -2.70 13.54 51.39
N ASP A 1066 -2.09 12.36 51.47
CA ASP A 1066 -2.52 11.20 50.69
C ASP A 1066 -3.91 10.72 51.16
N PRO A 1067 -4.74 10.20 50.22
CA PRO A 1067 -6.02 9.62 50.56
C PRO A 1067 -5.84 8.34 51.38
N GLN A 1068 -6.80 8.05 52.27
CA GLN A 1068 -6.72 6.93 53.22
C GLN A 1068 -6.46 5.58 52.54
N HIS A 1069 -7.11 5.30 51.40
CA HIS A 1069 -6.88 4.07 50.64
C HIS A 1069 -5.43 3.92 50.15
N ARG A 1070 -4.76 5.03 49.78
CA ARG A 1070 -3.35 5.00 49.38
C ARG A 1070 -2.46 4.72 50.59
N LEU A 1071 -2.70 5.40 51.72
CA LEU A 1071 -1.96 5.16 52.96
C LEU A 1071 -2.10 3.69 53.40
N HIS A 1072 -3.31 3.14 53.36
CA HIS A 1072 -3.60 1.73 53.67
C HIS A 1072 -2.84 0.75 52.75
N ALA A 1073 -2.82 1.02 51.44
CA ALA A 1073 -2.08 0.18 50.49
C ALA A 1073 -0.57 0.19 50.77
N LEU A 1074 0.00 1.36 51.09
CA LEU A 1074 1.43 1.49 51.40
C LEU A 1074 1.80 0.78 52.70
N THR A 1075 0.97 0.89 53.73
CA THR A 1075 1.21 0.21 55.01
C THR A 1075 1.06 -1.31 54.91
N GLN A 1076 0.09 -1.81 54.13
CA GLN A 1076 -0.02 -3.24 53.83
C GLN A 1076 1.20 -3.77 53.08
N GLN A 1077 1.66 -3.04 52.05
CA GLN A 1077 2.79 -3.48 51.23
C GLN A 1077 4.12 -3.48 51.98
N THR A 1078 4.29 -2.60 52.96
CA THR A 1078 5.47 -2.57 53.86
C THR A 1078 5.37 -3.55 55.02
N GLN A 1079 4.19 -4.13 55.28
CA GLN A 1079 3.89 -4.94 56.47
C GLN A 1079 4.28 -4.23 57.78
N SER A 1080 4.25 -2.89 57.78
CA SER A 1080 4.64 -2.10 58.94
C SER A 1080 3.61 -2.29 60.06
N ARG A 1081 4.12 -2.53 61.27
CA ARG A 1081 3.32 -2.70 62.49
C ARG A 1081 3.07 -1.37 63.22
N LEU A 1082 3.84 -0.34 62.89
CA LEU A 1082 3.92 0.92 63.64
C LEU A 1082 3.99 2.12 62.68
N VAL A 1083 3.17 3.12 62.93
CA VAL A 1083 3.20 4.40 62.20
C VAL A 1083 3.35 5.51 63.24
N LEU A 1084 4.45 6.29 63.20
CA LEU A 1084 4.50 7.52 64.00
C LEU A 1084 3.73 8.61 63.26
N VAL A 1085 2.92 9.32 64.03
CA VAL A 1085 2.02 10.36 63.55
C VAL A 1085 2.06 11.54 64.51
N HIS A 1086 1.67 12.70 64.01
CA HIS A 1086 1.26 13.80 64.87
C HIS A 1086 -0.19 13.57 65.33
N HIS A 1087 -0.56 14.07 66.51
CA HIS A 1087 -1.90 13.87 67.09
C HIS A 1087 -3.04 14.24 66.12
N LEU A 1088 -2.85 15.25 65.25
CA LEU A 1088 -3.83 15.68 64.24
C LEU A 1088 -4.06 14.68 63.09
N THR A 1089 -3.11 13.78 62.82
CA THR A 1089 -3.18 12.83 61.69
C THR A 1089 -3.44 11.40 62.14
N LYS A 1090 -3.59 11.18 63.46
CA LYS A 1090 -3.76 9.84 64.06
C LYS A 1090 -5.00 9.11 63.55
N THR A 1091 -6.07 9.82 63.21
CA THR A 1091 -7.35 9.23 62.76
C THR A 1091 -7.35 8.76 61.29
N LYS A 1092 -6.22 8.90 60.57
CA LYS A 1092 -6.11 8.50 59.15
C LYS A 1092 -5.73 7.04 58.92
N PHE A 1093 -5.35 6.32 59.97
CA PHE A 1093 -4.93 4.93 59.91
C PHE A 1093 -5.95 4.07 60.65
N ASP A 1094 -6.14 2.84 60.17
CA ASP A 1094 -7.07 1.89 60.76
C ASP A 1094 -6.49 1.25 62.04
N ASP A 1095 -7.35 0.66 62.87
CA ASP A 1095 -6.97 0.10 64.19
C ASP A 1095 -5.95 -1.06 64.11
N ASP A 1096 -5.76 -1.65 62.92
CA ASP A 1096 -4.83 -2.75 62.67
C ASP A 1096 -3.34 -2.33 62.70
N ILE A 1097 -3.06 -1.02 62.70
CA ILE A 1097 -1.71 -0.45 62.77
C ILE A 1097 -1.58 0.41 64.02
N ILE A 1098 -0.52 0.18 64.79
CA ILE A 1098 -0.27 0.93 66.02
C ILE A 1098 0.19 2.35 65.64
N SER A 1099 -0.70 3.32 65.79
CA SER A 1099 -0.44 4.74 65.54
C SER A 1099 0.11 5.43 66.78
N LEU A 1100 1.41 5.71 66.77
CA LEU A 1100 2.14 6.33 67.88
C LEU A 1100 2.18 7.85 67.71
N ASP A 1101 1.62 8.56 68.68
CA ASP A 1101 1.67 10.03 68.69
C ASP A 1101 3.03 10.52 69.19
N ILE A 1102 3.75 11.24 68.35
CA ILE A 1102 5.12 11.67 68.62
C ILE A 1102 5.20 12.64 69.81
N ASP A 1103 4.23 13.53 69.98
CA ASP A 1103 4.20 14.51 71.07
C ASP A 1103 4.03 13.82 72.43
N SER A 1104 3.28 12.72 72.46
CA SER A 1104 3.07 11.90 73.65
C SER A 1104 4.36 11.18 74.09
N ILE A 1105 5.20 10.77 73.13
CA ILE A 1105 6.48 10.09 73.40
C ILE A 1105 7.53 11.09 73.92
N LEU A 1106 7.61 12.28 73.34
CA LEU A 1106 8.63 13.27 73.67
C LEU A 1106 8.38 14.00 75.01
N ASN A 1107 7.18 13.89 75.59
CA ASN A 1107 6.80 14.51 76.88
C ASN A 1107 7.15 13.65 78.12
N ILE A 1108 7.86 12.53 77.96
CA ILE A 1108 8.27 11.66 79.07
C ILE A 1108 9.50 12.26 79.79
N ASN A 1109 9.31 12.82 80.98
CA ASN A 1109 10.35 13.50 81.77
C ASN A 1109 11.28 12.56 82.58
N ASP A 1110 11.14 11.24 82.47
CA ASP A 1110 11.77 10.24 83.36
C ASP A 1110 12.65 9.22 82.63
N ILE A 1111 13.39 9.62 81.59
CA ILE A 1111 14.50 8.78 81.10
C ILE A 1111 15.70 8.98 82.02
N ASP A 1112 15.73 8.17 83.08
CA ASP A 1112 16.85 8.01 83.98
C ASP A 1112 18.12 7.78 83.13
N LYS A 1113 19.21 8.53 83.40
CA LYS A 1113 20.47 8.56 82.61
C LYS A 1113 21.26 7.23 82.67
N LYS A 1114 20.66 6.13 82.23
CA LYS A 1114 21.26 4.80 82.17
C LYS A 1114 21.19 4.24 80.75
N GLY A 1115 22.30 4.45 80.03
CA GLY A 1115 22.77 3.56 78.97
C GLY A 1115 21.93 3.51 77.70
N LEU A 1116 22.45 4.13 76.64
CA LEU A 1116 22.04 3.87 75.25
C LEU A 1116 21.96 2.37 74.97
N SER A 1117 20.79 1.87 74.60
CA SER A 1117 20.64 0.58 73.93
C SER A 1117 21.26 0.70 72.54
N SER A 1118 22.50 0.28 72.33
CA SER A 1118 23.13 0.33 71.02
C SER A 1118 22.75 -0.90 70.20
N VAL A 1119 21.98 -0.70 69.14
CA VAL A 1119 21.76 -1.72 68.10
C VAL A 1119 22.91 -1.67 67.10
N ILE A 1120 23.44 -2.83 66.70
CA ILE A 1120 24.46 -2.90 65.66
C ILE A 1120 23.75 -2.95 64.30
N VAL A 1121 23.82 -1.86 63.55
CA VAL A 1121 23.28 -1.74 62.18
C VAL A 1121 24.44 -1.74 61.20
N LYS A 1122 24.36 -2.55 60.15
CA LYS A 1122 25.37 -2.55 59.08
C LYS A 1122 25.02 -1.53 58.01
N ASP A 1123 26.03 -0.95 57.36
CA ASP A 1123 25.84 0.01 56.26
C ASP A 1123 25.13 -0.61 55.03
N GLU A 1124 25.17 -1.93 54.89
CA GLU A 1124 24.42 -2.67 53.87
C GLU A 1124 22.93 -2.83 54.21
N GLU A 1125 22.48 -2.56 55.42
CA GLU A 1125 21.06 -2.66 55.78
C GLU A 1125 20.26 -1.49 55.20
N ILE A 1126 18.96 -1.71 55.03
CA ILE A 1126 18.05 -0.72 54.46
C ILE A 1126 17.95 0.45 55.45
N ALA A 1127 18.17 1.67 54.97
CA ALA A 1127 17.96 2.89 55.76
C ALA A 1127 16.49 3.32 55.67
N TYR A 1128 15.96 3.33 54.44
CA TYR A 1128 14.59 3.75 54.19
C TYR A 1128 14.01 3.15 52.92
N THR A 1129 12.69 3.25 52.80
CA THR A 1129 11.92 2.87 51.61
C THR A 1129 11.09 4.05 51.11
N ILE A 1130 11.15 4.34 49.80
CA ILE A 1130 10.30 5.37 49.16
C ILE A 1130 9.46 4.73 48.06
N PHE A 1131 8.19 5.11 47.96
CA PHE A 1131 7.27 4.60 46.95
C PHE A 1131 7.21 5.48 45.71
N THR A 1132 7.28 4.85 44.53
CA THR A 1132 7.12 5.52 43.22
C THR A 1132 5.88 5.00 42.48
N SER A 1133 5.31 5.81 41.58
CA SER A 1133 4.20 5.41 40.70
C SER A 1133 4.70 4.38 39.67
N GLY A 1134 4.55 3.09 39.96
CA GLY A 1134 4.93 2.04 39.01
C GLY A 1134 4.15 2.13 37.71
N SER A 1135 4.75 1.73 36.58
CA SER A 1135 4.13 1.69 35.24
C SER A 1135 2.83 0.86 35.18
N THR A 1136 2.62 -0.02 36.15
CA THR A 1136 1.45 -0.89 36.30
C THR A 1136 0.30 -0.26 37.11
N GLY A 1137 0.43 1.00 37.54
CA GLY A 1137 -0.56 1.69 38.37
C GLY A 1137 -0.49 1.37 39.88
N THR A 1138 0.28 0.35 40.28
CA THR A 1138 0.55 0.00 41.68
C THR A 1138 1.86 0.62 42.18
N PRO A 1139 1.89 1.26 43.36
CA PRO A 1139 3.12 1.80 43.92
C PRO A 1139 4.21 0.73 44.14
N LYS A 1140 5.46 1.05 43.82
CA LYS A 1140 6.62 0.16 44.05
C LYS A 1140 7.57 0.77 45.08
N ALA A 1141 7.98 -0.04 46.04
CA ALA A 1141 8.92 0.33 47.09
C ALA A 1141 10.38 0.30 46.58
N VAL A 1142 11.07 1.44 46.63
CA VAL A 1142 12.51 1.54 46.39
C VAL A 1142 13.22 1.50 47.74
N GLN A 1143 14.00 0.44 47.97
CA GLN A 1143 14.77 0.26 49.19
C GLN A 1143 16.16 0.88 49.04
N VAL A 1144 16.51 1.83 49.89
CA VAL A 1144 17.81 2.50 49.90
C VAL A 1144 18.59 2.06 51.12
N ARG A 1145 19.82 1.53 50.93
CA ARG A 1145 20.70 1.11 52.03
C ARG A 1145 21.48 2.29 52.58
N HIS A 1146 21.93 2.20 53.83
CA HIS A 1146 22.73 3.26 54.44
C HIS A 1146 23.96 3.64 53.59
N LYS A 1147 24.68 2.65 53.04
CA LYS A 1147 25.83 2.89 52.15
C LYS A 1147 25.46 3.62 50.85
N ASN A 1148 24.24 3.47 50.35
CA ASN A 1148 23.79 4.21 49.16
C ASN A 1148 23.61 5.69 49.47
N PHE A 1149 23.04 6.02 50.63
CA PHE A 1149 22.80 7.39 51.04
C PHE A 1149 24.10 8.11 51.44
N ILE A 1150 24.97 7.45 52.22
CA ILE A 1150 26.34 7.93 52.49
C ILE A 1150 27.12 8.09 51.17
N GLY A 1151 26.85 7.22 50.19
CA GLY A 1151 27.33 7.33 48.81
C GLY A 1151 27.05 8.66 48.10
N CYS A 1152 25.99 9.36 48.49
CA CYS A 1152 25.51 10.58 47.86
C CYS A 1152 25.91 11.86 48.60
N ILE A 1153 26.41 11.76 49.84
CA ILE A 1153 26.87 12.88 50.68
C ILE A 1153 28.38 13.02 50.52
#